data_AF-A0A496ZWE6-F1
#
_entry.id   AF-A0A496ZWE6-F1
#
_cell.length_a   1.000
_cell.length_b   1.000
_cell.length_c   1.000
_cell.angle_alpha   90.00
_cell.angle_beta   90.00
_cell.angle_gamma   90.00
#
_symmetry.space_group_name_H-M   'P 1'
#
loop_
_entity.id
_entity.type
_entity.pdbx_description
1 polymer ?
#
loop_
_entity_poly.entity_id
_entity_poly.type
_entity_poly.pdbx_seq_one_letter_code
_entity_poly.pdbx_strand_id
1 'polypeptide(L)'
;MSNTIVDRIYDYIDIYAAFDVRKRGENLFAGEKIESAEINKSQGSALFEVRGTSLYTVSVSGLNDYIKSNCNCPFNWGPVCKHQVAALLYLIEGYGGVQKEKKIKDIPPSHKKFKLSRPNLRLSSIPFLIEDYKIITEEFVLKNSSKFPNDKFWGDYETIFFGNNKLRFRLEDENYYSDLTYTVKFWITSKGLHTDCSCNSKVKALCPHQACILNEIANSPQPDIFNLIIPQNLKKLKNDILSIYGLKGQKFDKYLELDYHDLEIDWLLKDDYKFLIPVKGSEKHEYHFEEGFRKLDNDLIRIEKPVHLSKQIEKRYPGFAIQVYPTLDLSINDEVEIIGISGKENKSKDKLVSHIKSFDDLKDNERLVINDRQKDLLEKISFFEKSKETGNFPEGEEHFTEKQIVVFDFLKKIFPLLEQEKYLFIDQGTSDYIKIKKSDLITVKISSEHPELEFDIIENDLFLELTPKFCLNGEYHNNEHLNRDYSHFLFSCIDKTIYLHKSISQSLLISQFAGGKLAMVKSEADKFFDKYIKPVSKHCKINFETNIFTYKEVIPKPEKKQIYLSEYGEYIVFKPIVRYDNEIRVHPGTDGDILNKDKQNNIVRYKRDENFENELLEFMVELHPEFENQQHTGLFNLEAELLLENFWFFDAFEKIEKEGIEVFGLKNLKSFKYAPYRANINTGLKSGQDWFEIEMDIAFGDSSIDLNSIRKAVLNQEKYVRLADGSIGILPEEWLERLGRYFRAGEINEGKLQISKLKFSIIDELFKEIDDVEIMKELAEKRRKLKNIEKIHNVR
;
A
#
# COMPACT_ATOMS: atom_id res chain seq x y z
N MET A 1 19.53 -4.02 37.71
CA MET A 1 19.43 -2.70 38.38
C MET A 1 18.00 -2.21 38.13
N SER A 2 17.65 -0.94 38.35
CA SER A 2 16.31 -0.46 38.00
C SER A 2 16.08 -0.59 36.48
N ASN A 3 14.85 -0.93 36.08
CA ASN A 3 14.56 -1.45 34.74
C ASN A 3 13.71 -0.46 33.92
N THR A 4 13.92 0.84 34.13
CA THR A 4 13.17 1.90 33.45
C THR A 4 13.85 2.30 32.13
N ILE A 5 13.10 2.93 31.22
CA ILE A 5 13.65 3.49 29.97
C ILE A 5 14.71 4.56 30.30
N VAL A 6 14.48 5.39 31.31
CA VAL A 6 15.43 6.39 31.80
C VAL A 6 16.76 5.76 32.26
N ASP A 7 16.70 4.67 33.04
CA ASP A 7 17.92 3.95 33.45
C ASP A 7 18.66 3.38 32.25
N ARG A 8 17.95 2.79 31.27
CA ARG A 8 18.55 2.22 30.05
C ARG A 8 19.21 3.29 29.17
N ILE A 9 18.62 4.48 29.05
CA ILE A 9 19.25 5.59 28.32
C ILE A 9 20.48 6.12 29.07
N TYR A 10 20.42 6.22 30.40
CA TYR A 10 21.59 6.59 31.21
C TYR A 10 22.72 5.57 31.07
N ASP A 11 22.42 4.27 31.19
CA ASP A 11 23.40 3.19 30.97
C ASP A 11 23.95 3.27 29.54
N TYR A 12 23.12 3.49 28.51
CA TYR A 12 23.56 3.65 27.12
C TYR A 12 24.51 4.86 26.93
N ILE A 13 24.22 6.02 27.54
CA ILE A 13 25.14 7.18 27.50
C ILE A 13 26.44 6.87 28.28
N ASP A 14 26.36 6.30 29.48
CA ASP A 14 27.53 5.94 30.30
C ASP A 14 28.38 4.82 29.66
N ILE A 15 27.82 4.01 28.74
CA ILE A 15 28.48 2.95 27.96
C ILE A 15 29.13 3.53 26.68
N TYR A 16 28.35 4.14 25.78
CA TYR A 16 28.82 4.47 24.43
C TYR A 16 29.45 5.86 24.29
N ALA A 17 29.14 6.82 25.16
CA ALA A 17 29.61 8.20 25.02
C ALA A 17 30.96 8.46 25.72
N ALA A 18 32.04 8.59 24.93
CA ALA A 18 33.34 9.05 25.43
C ALA A 18 33.25 10.40 26.14
N PHE A 19 34.05 10.62 27.19
CA PHE A 19 33.89 11.75 28.13
C PHE A 19 33.76 13.14 27.47
N ASP A 20 34.64 13.47 26.53
CA ASP A 20 34.60 14.75 25.81
C ASP A 20 33.48 14.82 24.75
N VAL A 21 32.95 13.69 24.29
CA VAL A 21 31.74 13.65 23.45
C VAL A 21 30.50 13.89 24.31
N ARG A 22 30.39 13.19 25.44
CA ARG A 22 29.33 13.34 26.43
C ARG A 22 29.18 14.80 26.86
N LYS A 23 30.27 15.42 27.32
CA LYS A 23 30.31 16.83 27.75
C LYS A 23 29.89 17.80 26.65
N ARG A 24 30.18 17.50 25.37
CA ARG A 24 29.72 18.30 24.22
C ARG A 24 28.24 18.08 23.91
N GLY A 25 27.68 16.89 24.15
CA GLY A 25 26.25 16.62 24.06
C GLY A 25 25.45 17.27 25.18
N GLU A 26 25.95 17.19 26.42
CA GLU A 26 25.41 17.91 27.58
C GLU A 26 25.34 19.43 27.31
N ASN A 27 26.38 20.02 26.71
CA ASN A 27 26.38 21.42 26.29
C ASN A 27 25.40 21.74 25.13
N LEU A 28 25.16 20.82 24.19
CA LEU A 28 24.16 21.02 23.13
C LEU A 28 22.73 20.94 23.69
N PHE A 29 22.50 20.01 24.60
CA PHE A 29 21.22 19.82 25.27
C PHE A 29 20.88 21.05 26.15
N ALA A 30 21.77 21.42 27.07
CA ALA A 30 21.61 22.61 27.92
C ALA A 30 21.67 23.94 27.14
N GLY A 31 22.11 23.90 25.88
CA GLY A 31 22.09 25.03 24.97
C GLY A 31 20.82 25.13 24.11
N GLU A 32 19.79 24.31 24.35
CA GLU A 32 18.54 24.25 23.58
C GLU A 32 18.81 24.11 22.07
N LYS A 33 19.57 23.07 21.68
CA LYS A 33 19.97 22.83 20.28
C LYS A 33 19.19 21.69 19.61
N ILE A 34 18.01 21.38 20.11
CA ILE A 34 17.07 20.42 19.50
C ILE A 34 15.91 21.25 18.95
N GLU A 35 15.82 21.31 17.63
CA GLU A 35 14.88 22.18 16.90
C GLU A 35 13.51 21.49 16.72
N SER A 36 13.53 20.17 16.55
CA SER A 36 12.35 19.31 16.46
C SER A 36 12.61 17.96 17.14
N ALA A 37 11.55 17.32 17.64
CA ALA A 37 11.59 16.05 18.36
C ALA A 37 10.26 15.30 18.19
N GLU A 38 10.26 14.21 17.42
CA GLU A 38 9.13 13.31 17.25
C GLU A 38 9.39 12.05 18.07
N ILE A 39 8.53 11.73 19.05
CA ILE A 39 8.77 10.63 20.01
C ILE A 39 7.58 9.67 20.01
N ASN A 40 7.72 8.51 19.37
CA ASN A 40 6.71 7.46 19.41
C ASN A 40 6.91 6.57 20.66
N LYS A 41 6.24 6.94 21.75
CA LYS A 41 6.32 6.22 23.04
C LYS A 41 5.79 4.78 22.97
N SER A 42 4.92 4.47 22.02
CA SER A 42 4.39 3.12 21.77
C SER A 42 5.42 2.21 21.06
N GLN A 43 6.07 2.70 20.01
CA GLN A 43 7.11 1.96 19.28
C GLN A 43 8.45 1.93 20.06
N GLY A 44 8.69 2.90 20.93
CA GLY A 44 10.00 3.05 21.60
C GLY A 44 11.05 3.62 20.65
N SER A 45 10.63 4.50 19.74
CA SER A 45 11.44 5.19 18.73
C SER A 45 11.28 6.70 18.84
N ALA A 46 12.27 7.44 18.32
CA ALA A 46 12.23 8.89 18.22
C ALA A 46 13.15 9.43 17.11
N LEU A 47 12.76 10.56 16.52
CA LEU A 47 13.50 11.30 15.51
C LEU A 47 13.72 12.75 16.00
N PHE A 48 14.90 13.30 15.74
CA PHE A 48 15.27 14.65 16.18
C PHE A 48 16.05 15.40 15.11
N GLU A 49 15.89 16.71 15.08
CA GLU A 49 16.82 17.62 14.39
C GLU A 49 17.64 18.40 15.40
N VAL A 50 18.95 18.20 15.40
CA VAL A 50 19.90 18.76 16.36
C VAL A 50 20.82 19.77 15.64
N ARG A 51 20.78 21.03 16.05
CA ARG A 51 21.55 22.12 15.41
C ARG A 51 22.96 22.22 15.99
N GLY A 52 23.91 21.63 15.27
CA GLY A 52 25.35 21.78 15.50
C GLY A 52 25.94 22.91 14.65
N THR A 53 26.99 22.59 13.88
CA THR A 53 27.51 23.44 12.78
C THR A 53 26.58 23.51 11.58
N SER A 54 25.75 22.49 11.42
CA SER A 54 24.62 22.39 10.49
C SER A 54 23.43 21.81 11.27
N LEU A 55 22.27 21.68 10.64
CA LEU A 55 21.21 20.82 11.18
C LEU A 55 21.58 19.36 10.91
N TYR A 56 21.46 18.50 11.93
CA TYR A 56 21.74 17.06 11.82
C TYR A 56 20.56 16.26 12.34
N THR A 57 20.16 15.24 11.58
CA THR A 57 19.10 14.33 11.96
C THR A 57 19.68 13.24 12.85
N VAL A 58 18.99 12.94 13.96
CA VAL A 58 19.31 11.85 14.89
C VAL A 58 18.08 10.95 14.98
N SER A 59 18.25 9.65 14.76
CA SER A 59 17.23 8.64 15.05
C SER A 59 17.64 7.80 16.25
N VAL A 60 16.67 7.44 17.08
CA VAL A 60 16.84 6.56 18.24
C VAL A 60 15.73 5.52 18.20
N SER A 61 16.06 4.25 18.35
CA SER A 61 15.10 3.13 18.34
C SER A 61 15.41 2.12 19.44
N GLY A 62 14.46 1.24 19.74
CA GLY A 62 14.65 0.19 20.76
C GLY A 62 14.72 0.70 22.20
N LEU A 63 14.09 1.84 22.51
CA LEU A 63 14.00 2.39 23.88
C LEU A 63 13.31 1.42 24.86
N ASN A 64 12.43 0.56 24.35
CA ASN A 64 11.77 -0.51 25.09
C ASN A 64 12.66 -1.77 25.25
N ASP A 65 13.72 -1.91 24.45
CA ASP A 65 14.52 -3.13 24.28
C ASP A 65 16.05 -2.85 24.24
N TYR A 66 16.71 -3.01 23.09
CA TYR A 66 18.12 -2.64 22.92
C TYR A 66 18.20 -1.32 22.15
N ILE A 67 18.73 -0.28 22.80
CA ILE A 67 18.80 1.06 22.21
C ILE A 67 19.79 1.05 21.06
N LYS A 68 19.34 1.44 19.87
CA LYS A 68 20.21 1.88 18.76
C LYS A 68 20.03 3.39 18.58
N SER A 69 21.10 4.10 18.23
CA SER A 69 21.02 5.53 17.91
C SER A 69 21.96 5.85 16.76
N ASN A 70 21.48 6.59 15.77
CA ASN A 70 22.21 6.95 14.55
C ASN A 70 22.15 8.47 14.35
N CYS A 71 23.11 9.05 13.63
CA CYS A 71 23.08 10.46 13.24
C CYS A 71 23.76 10.67 11.89
N ASN A 72 23.19 11.53 11.03
CA ASN A 72 23.75 11.85 9.71
C ASN A 72 24.93 12.84 9.74
N CYS A 73 25.54 13.10 10.90
CA CYS A 73 26.66 14.02 11.01
C CYS A 73 28.01 13.35 10.64
N PRO A 74 28.94 14.03 9.97
CA PRO A 74 30.21 13.46 9.49
C PRO A 74 31.27 13.34 10.60
N PHE A 75 30.88 12.89 11.80
CA PHE A 75 31.75 12.80 12.98
C PHE A 75 32.03 11.35 13.34
N ASN A 76 33.21 10.86 12.95
CA ASN A 76 33.63 9.47 13.15
C ASN A 76 34.75 9.37 14.22
N TRP A 77 34.42 9.64 15.48
CA TRP A 77 35.33 9.53 16.65
C TRP A 77 34.60 8.81 17.80
N GLY A 78 34.17 7.56 17.55
CA GLY A 78 33.45 6.71 18.49
C GLY A 78 31.92 6.58 18.25
N PRO A 79 31.26 5.61 18.90
CA PRO A 79 29.98 5.02 18.46
C PRO A 79 28.73 5.89 18.68
N VAL A 80 28.83 6.96 19.47
CA VAL A 80 27.78 8.00 19.53
C VAL A 80 28.40 9.38 19.44
N CYS A 81 27.83 10.25 18.62
CA CYS A 81 28.25 11.64 18.51
C CYS A 81 27.58 12.53 19.59
N LYS A 82 28.05 13.78 19.69
CA LYS A 82 27.47 14.82 20.57
C LYS A 82 25.97 15.07 20.32
N HIS A 83 25.47 14.87 19.09
CA HIS A 83 24.05 15.06 18.75
C HIS A 83 23.18 13.91 19.27
N GLN A 84 23.65 12.65 19.14
CA GLN A 84 23.00 11.49 19.76
C GLN A 84 22.90 11.67 21.28
N VAL A 85 23.99 12.06 21.95
CA VAL A 85 23.97 12.34 23.40
C VAL A 85 22.92 13.41 23.76
N ALA A 86 22.82 14.50 22.99
CA ALA A 86 21.81 15.53 23.25
C ALA A 86 20.36 15.01 23.10
N ALA A 87 20.07 14.25 22.04
CA ALA A 87 18.77 13.61 21.83
C ALA A 87 18.41 12.60 22.93
N LEU A 88 19.39 11.82 23.39
CA LEU A 88 19.22 10.85 24.47
C LEU A 88 18.97 11.54 25.83
N LEU A 89 19.59 12.69 26.09
CA LEU A 89 19.28 13.53 27.26
C LEU A 89 17.85 14.13 27.19
N TYR A 90 17.40 14.53 26.00
CA TYR A 90 16.01 14.97 25.79
C TYR A 90 15.01 13.85 26.05
N LEU A 91 15.31 12.62 25.63
CA LEU A 91 14.48 11.44 25.94
C LEU A 91 14.43 11.16 27.45
N ILE A 92 15.55 11.30 28.18
CA ILE A 92 15.58 11.15 29.64
C ILE A 92 14.56 12.09 30.31
N GLU A 93 14.51 13.37 29.94
CA GLU A 93 13.53 14.32 30.50
C GLU A 93 12.10 14.03 29.98
N GLY A 94 11.95 13.69 28.70
CA GLY A 94 10.68 13.29 28.08
C GLY A 94 10.04 12.01 28.67
N TYR A 95 10.82 11.19 29.38
CA TYR A 95 10.37 10.03 30.17
C TYR A 95 10.41 10.26 31.70
N GLY A 96 10.61 11.50 32.16
CA GLY A 96 10.49 11.88 33.57
C GLY A 96 11.74 11.66 34.44
N GLY A 97 12.91 11.52 33.82
CA GLY A 97 14.20 11.50 34.52
C GLY A 97 14.63 12.88 35.02
N VAL A 98 15.45 12.91 36.08
CA VAL A 98 16.05 14.13 36.63
C VAL A 98 17.57 14.02 36.56
N GLN A 99 18.23 15.04 36.01
CA GLN A 99 19.69 15.08 35.88
C GLN A 99 20.38 14.98 37.26
N LYS A 100 21.22 13.95 37.43
CA LYS A 100 22.02 13.76 38.64
C LYS A 100 23.34 14.53 38.53
N GLU A 101 23.42 15.70 39.17
CA GLU A 101 24.70 16.41 39.38
C GLU A 101 25.70 15.53 40.16
N LYS A 102 26.57 14.80 39.45
CA LYS A 102 27.78 14.21 40.04
C LYS A 102 28.76 15.33 40.37
N LYS A 103 28.73 15.84 41.60
CA LYS A 103 29.76 16.76 42.11
C LYS A 103 31.16 16.18 41.89
N ILE A 104 31.92 16.82 41.01
CA ILE A 104 33.29 16.44 40.66
C ILE A 104 34.16 16.58 41.91
N LYS A 105 34.96 15.55 42.21
CA LYS A 105 36.11 15.69 43.11
C LYS A 105 37.32 16.08 42.28
N ASP A 106 37.97 17.18 42.60
CA ASP A 106 39.19 17.61 41.94
C ASP A 106 40.29 16.55 42.08
N ILE A 107 40.73 16.00 40.94
CA ILE A 107 41.92 15.16 40.85
C ILE A 107 43.06 16.08 40.42
N PRO A 108 44.11 16.28 41.24
CA PRO A 108 45.19 17.21 40.91
C PRO A 108 46.01 16.71 39.71
N PRO A 109 46.50 17.61 38.83
CA PRO A 109 47.15 17.24 37.57
C PRO A 109 48.48 16.51 37.81
N SER A 110 48.49 15.20 37.60
CA SER A 110 49.59 14.31 37.92
C SER A 110 50.67 14.25 36.83
N HIS A 111 51.27 15.40 36.49
CA HIS A 111 52.45 15.47 35.61
C HIS A 111 53.72 14.88 36.26
N LYS A 112 53.77 13.55 36.37
CA LYS A 112 54.99 12.77 36.62
C LYS A 112 55.29 11.88 35.42
N LYS A 113 56.42 12.16 34.75
CA LYS A 113 56.93 11.32 33.66
C LYS A 113 57.33 9.94 34.22
N PHE A 114 56.47 8.94 34.04
CA PHE A 114 56.81 7.56 34.33
C PHE A 114 57.95 7.11 33.41
N LYS A 115 59.15 6.86 33.99
CA LYS A 115 60.18 6.06 33.33
C LYS A 115 59.72 4.61 33.34
N LEU A 116 58.96 4.22 32.32
CA LEU A 116 58.61 2.82 32.08
C LEU A 116 59.88 1.98 31.99
N SER A 117 59.94 0.92 32.80
CA SER A 117 60.87 -0.19 32.53
C SER A 117 60.56 -0.74 31.14
N ARG A 118 61.59 -1.17 30.40
CA ARG A 118 61.39 -1.74 29.05
C ARG A 118 60.62 -3.06 29.20
N PRO A 119 59.36 -3.19 28.71
CA PRO A 119 58.70 -4.48 28.71
C PRO A 119 59.40 -5.41 27.73
N ASN A 120 59.51 -6.69 28.07
CA ASN A 120 60.02 -7.71 27.18
C ASN A 120 59.08 -7.86 25.97
N LEU A 121 59.64 -7.96 24.76
CA LEU A 121 58.85 -8.18 23.54
C LEU A 121 58.28 -9.60 23.54
N ARG A 122 56.97 -9.73 23.33
CA ARG A 122 56.31 -11.01 23.03
C ARG A 122 56.28 -11.27 21.52
N LEU A 123 56.04 -12.50 21.10
CA LEU A 123 55.55 -12.80 19.76
C LEU A 123 54.02 -12.59 19.73
N SER A 124 53.47 -12.10 18.62
CA SER A 124 52.02 -11.89 18.45
C SER A 124 51.20 -13.17 18.61
N SER A 125 51.83 -14.31 18.31
CA SER A 125 51.32 -15.68 18.41
C SER A 125 51.20 -16.21 19.84
N ILE A 126 51.84 -15.55 20.82
CA ILE A 126 51.69 -15.86 22.25
C ILE A 126 50.48 -15.08 22.77
N PRO A 127 49.49 -15.72 23.43
CA PRO A 127 48.29 -15.07 23.93
C PRO A 127 48.58 -13.82 24.77
N PHE A 128 47.87 -12.73 24.48
CA PHE A 128 47.93 -11.47 25.20
C PHE A 128 46.58 -11.17 25.86
N LEU A 129 46.61 -10.87 27.16
CA LEU A 129 45.43 -10.49 27.93
C LEU A 129 45.13 -9.01 27.73
N ILE A 130 43.86 -8.69 27.48
CA ILE A 130 43.31 -7.34 27.43
C ILE A 130 42.27 -7.20 28.55
N GLU A 131 42.47 -6.18 29.38
CA GLU A 131 41.53 -5.76 30.43
C GLU A 131 40.55 -4.72 29.85
N ASP A 132 39.50 -4.33 30.58
CA ASP A 132 38.46 -3.36 30.17
C ASP A 132 37.66 -3.66 28.87
N TYR A 133 37.90 -4.81 28.22
CA TYR A 133 37.41 -5.25 26.90
C TYR A 133 35.89 -5.29 26.66
N LYS A 134 35.06 -4.82 27.59
CA LYS A 134 33.59 -4.89 27.47
C LYS A 134 33.05 -4.05 26.32
N ILE A 135 33.72 -2.94 26.01
CA ILE A 135 33.37 -2.01 24.94
C ILE A 135 34.69 -1.66 24.27
N ILE A 136 34.77 -1.79 22.95
CA ILE A 136 35.96 -1.45 22.19
C ILE A 136 35.76 -0.05 21.60
N THR A 137 36.76 0.81 21.74
CA THR A 137 36.77 2.19 21.23
C THR A 137 38.12 2.50 20.62
N GLU A 138 38.21 3.53 19.78
CA GLU A 138 39.50 3.96 19.21
C GLU A 138 40.54 4.28 20.30
N GLU A 139 40.12 4.93 21.41
CA GLU A 139 40.99 5.18 22.57
C GLU A 139 41.48 3.87 23.22
N PHE A 140 40.61 2.86 23.33
CA PHE A 140 40.99 1.53 23.81
C PHE A 140 41.99 0.84 22.87
N VAL A 141 41.83 0.98 21.55
CA VAL A 141 42.79 0.45 20.54
C VAL A 141 44.12 1.19 20.64
N LEU A 142 44.12 2.52 20.77
CA LEU A 142 45.31 3.35 21.00
C LEU A 142 46.04 2.95 22.30
N LYS A 143 45.30 2.79 23.41
CA LYS A 143 45.83 2.37 24.73
C LYS A 143 46.50 0.98 24.69
N ASN A 144 45.99 0.06 23.87
CA ASN A 144 46.46 -1.33 23.81
C ASN A 144 47.38 -1.65 22.62
N SER A 145 47.54 -0.76 21.64
CA SER A 145 48.41 -0.99 20.47
C SER A 145 49.84 -0.48 20.70
N SER A 146 50.82 -1.15 20.07
CA SER A 146 52.24 -0.75 20.18
C SER A 146 52.79 -0.01 18.95
N LYS A 147 51.99 0.01 17.90
CA LYS A 147 51.94 0.93 16.76
C LYS A 147 50.47 0.95 16.32
N PHE A 148 49.95 2.10 15.89
CA PHE A 148 48.69 2.13 15.15
C PHE A 148 48.91 1.52 13.75
N PRO A 149 47.87 1.00 13.08
CA PRO A 149 47.92 0.84 11.63
C PRO A 149 48.23 2.21 10.98
N ASN A 150 49.12 2.22 9.99
CA ASN A 150 49.16 3.30 9.01
C ASN A 150 48.08 3.02 7.94
N ASP A 151 47.80 4.00 7.10
CA ASP A 151 46.81 4.02 6.01
C ASP A 151 47.18 3.08 4.82
N LYS A 152 47.60 1.86 5.14
CA LYS A 152 48.21 0.88 4.23
C LYS A 152 47.72 -0.56 4.41
N PHE A 153 46.93 -0.85 5.43
CA PHE A 153 46.13 -2.08 5.44
C PHE A 153 44.89 -1.85 4.58
N TRP A 154 45.06 -2.04 3.27
CA TRP A 154 43.96 -2.43 2.39
C TRP A 154 43.89 -3.95 2.51
N GLY A 155 42.76 -4.47 2.98
CA GLY A 155 42.72 -5.83 3.47
C GLY A 155 41.40 -6.20 4.12
N ASP A 156 40.61 -6.97 3.39
CA ASP A 156 39.33 -7.48 3.88
C ASP A 156 39.51 -8.44 5.06
N TYR A 157 38.49 -8.49 5.91
CA TYR A 157 38.42 -9.42 7.03
C TYR A 157 37.18 -10.31 6.94
N GLU A 158 37.36 -11.59 7.24
CA GLU A 158 36.30 -12.60 7.19
C GLU A 158 36.26 -13.37 8.52
N THR A 159 35.07 -13.57 9.08
CA THR A 159 34.92 -14.22 10.39
C THR A 159 34.78 -15.73 10.26
N ILE A 160 35.92 -16.42 10.30
CA ILE A 160 36.04 -17.87 10.09
C ILE A 160 35.54 -18.75 11.25
N PHE A 161 35.29 -18.20 12.44
CA PHE A 161 34.69 -18.96 13.56
C PHE A 161 34.07 -18.04 14.63
N PHE A 162 32.79 -18.27 14.91
CA PHE A 162 32.08 -17.82 16.11
C PHE A 162 31.78 -19.03 17.01
N GLY A 163 31.94 -18.90 18.33
CA GLY A 163 31.43 -19.92 19.25
C GLY A 163 31.76 -19.68 20.71
N ASN A 164 30.74 -19.73 21.57
CA ASN A 164 30.77 -19.69 23.04
C ASN A 164 32.09 -19.20 23.64
N ASN A 165 32.24 -17.87 23.73
CA ASN A 165 33.40 -17.13 24.23
C ASN A 165 34.57 -16.85 23.25
N LYS A 166 34.49 -17.22 21.96
CA LYS A 166 35.57 -17.00 20.98
C LYS A 166 35.11 -16.39 19.65
N LEU A 167 35.98 -15.57 19.06
CA LEU A 167 35.92 -15.09 17.67
C LEU A 167 37.25 -15.38 16.95
N ARG A 168 37.19 -15.54 15.64
CA ARG A 168 38.35 -15.78 14.77
C ARG A 168 38.16 -15.07 13.43
N PHE A 169 39.16 -14.29 13.06
CA PHE A 169 39.17 -13.50 11.85
C PHE A 169 40.31 -13.94 10.93
N ARG A 170 40.02 -14.05 9.64
CA ARG A 170 40.99 -13.92 8.55
C ARG A 170 41.19 -12.42 8.31
N LEU A 171 42.41 -12.04 8.00
CA LEU A 171 42.79 -10.74 7.44
C LEU A 171 43.66 -11.03 6.24
N GLU A 172 43.40 -10.38 5.13
CA GLU A 172 44.26 -10.44 3.94
C GLU A 172 45.03 -9.12 3.85
N ASP A 173 46.33 -9.15 3.52
CA ASP A 173 47.23 -7.98 3.54
C ASP A 173 47.69 -7.71 2.11
N GLU A 174 46.87 -6.99 1.34
CA GLU A 174 47.10 -6.72 -0.09
C GLU A 174 48.33 -5.83 -0.29
N ASN A 175 49.46 -6.46 -0.57
CA ASN A 175 50.67 -5.78 -1.01
C ASN A 175 50.98 -6.17 -2.45
N TYR A 176 51.48 -5.20 -3.22
CA TYR A 176 51.82 -5.23 -4.66
C TYR A 176 52.68 -6.42 -5.19
N TYR A 177 53.06 -7.37 -4.32
CA TYR A 177 53.93 -8.51 -4.60
C TYR A 177 53.51 -9.82 -3.91
N SER A 178 52.52 -9.83 -3.00
CA SER A 178 52.08 -11.05 -2.30
C SER A 178 50.81 -10.86 -1.46
N ASP A 179 49.86 -11.77 -1.62
CA ASP A 179 48.65 -11.86 -0.78
C ASP A 179 48.99 -12.62 0.51
N LEU A 180 49.14 -11.90 1.64
CA LEU A 180 49.51 -12.50 2.92
C LEU A 180 48.30 -12.63 3.83
N THR A 181 47.89 -13.86 4.13
CA THR A 181 46.74 -14.12 5.00
C THR A 181 47.16 -14.35 6.45
N TYR A 182 46.53 -13.60 7.35
CA TYR A 182 46.73 -13.69 8.79
C TYR A 182 45.47 -14.18 9.49
N THR A 183 45.65 -14.96 10.55
CA THR A 183 44.56 -15.32 11.47
C THR A 183 44.72 -14.52 12.75
N VAL A 184 43.69 -13.78 13.14
CA VAL A 184 43.56 -13.19 14.48
C VAL A 184 42.53 -13.99 15.28
N LYS A 185 42.80 -14.25 16.55
CA LYS A 185 41.86 -14.90 17.47
C LYS A 185 41.60 -14.02 18.68
N PHE A 186 40.38 -14.13 19.20
CA PHE A 186 39.97 -13.53 20.47
C PHE A 186 39.18 -14.57 21.28
N TRP A 187 39.44 -14.69 22.58
CA TRP A 187 38.64 -15.55 23.47
C TRP A 187 38.60 -15.08 24.92
N ILE A 188 37.44 -15.24 25.56
CA ILE A 188 37.22 -14.75 26.93
C ILE A 188 37.52 -15.85 27.94
N THR A 189 38.22 -15.47 29.00
CA THR A 189 38.52 -16.33 30.16
C THR A 189 38.05 -15.67 31.45
N SER A 190 38.11 -16.37 32.58
CA SER A 190 37.89 -15.79 33.90
C SER A 190 38.86 -14.66 34.29
N LYS A 191 39.96 -14.48 33.53
CA LYS A 191 40.90 -13.36 33.69
C LYS A 191 40.64 -12.18 32.73
N GLY A 192 39.76 -12.35 31.74
CA GLY A 192 39.50 -11.38 30.67
C GLY A 192 39.79 -11.91 29.27
N LEU A 193 39.69 -11.00 28.29
CA LEU A 193 39.83 -11.29 26.85
C LEU A 193 41.29 -11.58 26.49
N HIS A 194 41.55 -12.73 25.89
CA HIS A 194 42.85 -13.09 25.34
C HIS A 194 42.82 -12.93 23.81
N THR A 195 43.97 -12.61 23.21
CA THR A 195 44.14 -12.58 21.75
C THR A 195 45.51 -13.10 21.31
N ASP A 196 45.53 -13.76 20.14
CA ASP A 196 46.75 -14.12 19.41
C ASP A 196 46.62 -13.78 17.91
N CYS A 197 47.75 -13.68 17.21
CA CYS A 197 47.79 -13.51 15.76
C CYS A 197 48.95 -14.26 15.10
N SER A 198 48.66 -14.92 13.98
CA SER A 198 49.60 -15.78 13.23
C SER A 198 50.83 -15.07 12.65
N CYS A 199 50.83 -13.73 12.53
CA CYS A 199 51.94 -12.96 11.94
C CYS A 199 53.27 -12.99 12.73
N ASN A 200 53.30 -13.75 13.83
CA ASN A 200 54.46 -14.08 14.67
C ASN A 200 55.39 -12.89 15.04
N SER A 201 54.83 -11.68 15.10
CA SER A 201 55.58 -10.43 15.12
C SER A 201 56.05 -10.07 16.53
N LYS A 202 57.26 -9.52 16.69
CA LYS A 202 57.80 -9.09 17.99
C LYS A 202 57.20 -7.76 18.42
N VAL A 203 56.29 -7.78 19.39
CA VAL A 203 55.46 -6.63 19.81
C VAL A 203 55.47 -6.43 21.33
N LYS A 204 55.10 -5.22 21.78
CA LYS A 204 54.97 -4.90 23.23
C LYS A 204 53.58 -5.17 23.77
N ALA A 205 52.56 -4.91 22.95
CA ALA A 205 51.14 -5.07 23.27
C ALA A 205 50.47 -5.74 22.05
N LEU A 206 49.43 -5.16 21.44
CA LEU A 206 48.86 -5.65 20.18
C LEU A 206 49.84 -5.46 18.99
N CYS A 207 49.72 -6.34 17.97
CA CYS A 207 50.28 -6.15 16.63
C CYS A 207 49.29 -5.43 15.69
N PRO A 208 49.69 -4.96 14.50
CA PRO A 208 48.80 -4.23 13.58
C PRO A 208 47.50 -4.97 13.26
N HIS A 209 47.55 -6.27 12.94
CA HIS A 209 46.36 -7.08 12.65
C HIS A 209 45.40 -7.19 13.84
N GLN A 210 45.94 -7.31 15.06
CA GLN A 210 45.13 -7.33 16.29
C GLN A 210 44.55 -5.95 16.62
N ALA A 211 45.23 -4.87 16.26
CA ALA A 211 44.72 -3.51 16.39
C ALA A 211 43.67 -3.19 15.31
N CYS A 212 43.85 -3.68 14.08
CA CYS A 212 42.91 -3.53 12.96
C CYS A 212 41.55 -4.13 13.30
N ILE A 213 41.44 -5.43 13.62
CA ILE A 213 40.13 -6.02 13.99
C ILE A 213 39.47 -5.30 15.19
N LEU A 214 40.24 -4.83 16.17
CA LEU A 214 39.67 -4.06 17.27
C LEU A 214 39.27 -2.62 16.86
N ASN A 215 39.86 -2.05 15.82
CA ASN A 215 39.44 -0.78 15.23
C ASN A 215 38.13 -0.94 14.44
N GLU A 216 37.99 -2.04 13.70
CA GLU A 216 36.74 -2.37 12.99
C GLU A 216 35.60 -2.61 13.99
N ILE A 217 35.86 -3.38 15.05
CA ILE A 217 34.88 -3.56 16.15
C ILE A 217 34.59 -2.24 16.87
N ALA A 218 35.55 -1.31 17.01
CA ALA A 218 35.31 0.00 17.61
C ALA A 218 34.38 0.90 16.78
N ASN A 219 34.22 0.61 15.49
CA ASN A 219 33.41 1.38 14.53
C ASN A 219 32.19 0.60 14.00
N SER A 220 31.93 -0.62 14.50
CA SER A 220 30.77 -1.43 14.09
C SER A 220 29.49 -1.10 14.85
N PRO A 221 28.31 -1.66 14.45
CA PRO A 221 27.06 -1.50 15.21
C PRO A 221 27.06 -2.13 16.61
N GLN A 222 28.02 -3.02 16.91
CA GLN A 222 28.12 -3.74 18.21
C GLN A 222 29.57 -3.69 18.77
N PRO A 223 30.06 -2.51 19.20
CA PRO A 223 31.41 -2.39 19.78
C PRO A 223 31.56 -3.09 21.14
N ASP A 224 30.44 -3.52 21.75
CA ASP A 224 30.41 -4.36 22.95
C ASP A 224 30.27 -5.87 22.64
N ILE A 225 30.51 -6.32 21.40
CA ILE A 225 30.44 -7.74 20.99
C ILE A 225 31.16 -8.70 21.96
N PHE A 226 32.32 -8.34 22.50
CA PHE A 226 33.03 -9.18 23.46
C PHE A 226 32.32 -9.25 24.82
N ASN A 227 31.52 -8.25 25.20
CA ASN A 227 30.58 -8.33 26.31
C ASN A 227 29.37 -9.20 25.95
N LEU A 228 28.82 -9.12 24.73
CA LEU A 228 27.69 -9.95 24.28
C LEU A 228 28.02 -11.46 24.28
N ILE A 229 29.18 -11.89 23.76
CA ILE A 229 29.56 -13.32 23.69
C ILE A 229 29.98 -13.95 25.04
N ILE A 230 29.96 -13.20 26.15
CA ILE A 230 30.12 -13.77 27.50
C ILE A 230 28.97 -14.77 27.73
N PRO A 231 29.22 -16.03 28.16
CA PRO A 231 28.18 -17.07 28.23
C PRO A 231 26.90 -16.71 29.02
N GLN A 232 26.97 -15.80 30.00
CA GLN A 232 25.80 -15.29 30.72
C GLN A 232 25.01 -14.25 29.89
N ASN A 233 25.71 -13.34 29.22
CA ASN A 233 25.12 -12.32 28.36
C ASN A 233 24.57 -12.93 27.07
N LEU A 234 25.30 -13.84 26.43
CA LEU A 234 24.85 -14.60 25.27
C LEU A 234 23.60 -15.44 25.58
N LYS A 235 23.54 -16.02 26.80
CA LYS A 235 22.33 -16.68 27.29
C LYS A 235 21.20 -15.68 27.52
N LYS A 236 21.46 -14.46 28.02
CA LYS A 236 20.44 -13.40 28.13
C LYS A 236 19.90 -13.02 26.75
N LEU A 237 20.77 -12.65 25.81
CA LEU A 237 20.46 -12.31 24.43
C LEU A 237 19.59 -13.39 23.76
N LYS A 238 19.99 -14.67 23.84
CA LYS A 238 19.16 -15.79 23.32
C LYS A 238 17.78 -15.91 23.98
N ASN A 239 17.63 -15.58 25.27
CA ASN A 239 16.30 -15.55 25.93
C ASN A 239 15.47 -14.32 25.56
N ASP A 240 16.13 -13.17 25.35
CA ASP A 240 15.48 -11.92 24.94
C ASP A 240 14.95 -12.06 23.50
N ILE A 241 15.77 -12.61 22.56
CA ILE A 241 15.34 -12.97 21.20
C ILE A 241 14.20 -14.00 21.22
N LEU A 242 14.27 -15.05 22.04
CA LEU A 242 13.14 -15.98 22.20
C LEU A 242 11.86 -15.27 22.68
N SER A 243 11.95 -14.16 23.41
CA SER A 243 10.79 -13.39 23.86
C SER A 243 10.17 -12.49 22.78
N ILE A 244 10.93 -12.13 21.74
CA ILE A 244 10.43 -11.44 20.53
C ILE A 244 9.36 -12.29 19.83
N TYR A 245 9.54 -13.62 19.80
CA TYR A 245 8.60 -14.59 19.20
C TYR A 245 7.71 -15.31 20.23
N GLY A 246 7.68 -14.86 21.48
CA GLY A 246 6.89 -15.47 22.56
C GLY A 246 7.39 -16.83 23.07
N LEU A 247 8.44 -17.40 22.47
CA LEU A 247 9.08 -18.68 22.80
C LEU A 247 9.89 -18.66 24.12
N LYS A 248 9.54 -17.82 25.09
CA LYS A 248 10.30 -17.62 26.33
C LYS A 248 10.39 -18.93 27.14
N GLY A 249 11.62 -19.39 27.39
CA GLY A 249 11.90 -20.64 28.10
C GLY A 249 12.09 -21.87 27.20
N GLN A 250 11.89 -21.73 25.89
CA GLN A 250 12.22 -22.76 24.91
C GLN A 250 13.74 -22.86 24.67
N LYS A 251 14.18 -23.89 23.94
CA LYS A 251 15.58 -24.03 23.50
C LYS A 251 15.81 -23.18 22.25
N PHE A 252 16.64 -22.13 22.35
CA PHE A 252 16.96 -21.23 21.23
C PHE A 252 17.32 -22.00 19.95
N ASP A 253 18.28 -22.92 20.05
CA ASP A 253 18.91 -23.60 18.91
C ASP A 253 17.97 -24.60 18.18
N LYS A 254 16.74 -24.79 18.67
CA LYS A 254 15.65 -25.49 17.95
C LYS A 254 14.99 -24.59 16.91
N TYR A 255 14.76 -23.32 17.22
CA TYR A 255 13.93 -22.41 16.43
C TYR A 255 14.73 -21.37 15.66
N LEU A 256 15.85 -20.93 16.26
CA LEU A 256 16.66 -19.83 15.78
C LEU A 256 18.13 -20.25 15.71
N GLU A 257 18.88 -19.54 14.88
CA GLU A 257 20.33 -19.49 14.93
C GLU A 257 20.81 -18.03 15.02
N LEU A 258 22.06 -17.86 15.45
CA LEU A 258 22.69 -16.53 15.45
C LEU A 258 23.46 -16.40 14.15
N ASP A 259 23.20 -15.34 13.41
CA ASP A 259 23.98 -14.97 12.24
C ASP A 259 25.04 -13.92 12.62
N TYR A 260 26.04 -13.73 11.77
CA TYR A 260 27.13 -12.82 12.02
C TYR A 260 27.66 -12.15 10.74
N HIS A 261 27.26 -10.90 10.56
CA HIS A 261 27.62 -10.05 9.42
C HIS A 261 28.08 -8.68 9.92
N ASP A 262 28.98 -8.00 9.22
CA ASP A 262 29.44 -6.62 9.51
C ASP A 262 29.77 -6.31 10.98
N LEU A 263 30.30 -7.31 11.68
CA LEU A 263 30.63 -7.30 13.10
C LEU A 263 29.44 -7.10 14.07
N GLU A 264 28.20 -7.31 13.61
CA GLU A 264 26.95 -7.37 14.37
C GLU A 264 26.52 -8.84 14.54
N ILE A 265 26.11 -9.22 15.76
CA ILE A 265 25.39 -10.47 16.03
C ILE A 265 23.90 -10.23 15.77
N ASP A 266 23.36 -10.90 14.75
CA ASP A 266 21.92 -10.92 14.43
C ASP A 266 21.35 -12.34 14.65
N TRP A 267 20.11 -12.60 14.26
CA TRP A 267 19.48 -13.92 14.34
C TRP A 267 18.57 -14.23 13.15
N LEU A 268 18.56 -15.50 12.77
CA LEU A 268 17.67 -16.03 11.74
C LEU A 268 16.74 -17.08 12.35
N LEU A 269 15.49 -17.10 11.89
CA LEU A 269 14.59 -18.23 12.10
C LEU A 269 15.01 -19.37 11.17
N LYS A 270 15.03 -20.61 11.68
CA LYS A 270 15.30 -21.80 10.87
C LYS A 270 14.16 -22.08 9.91
N ASP A 271 14.42 -22.80 8.82
CA ASP A 271 13.44 -23.09 7.75
C ASP A 271 12.06 -23.55 8.25
N ASP A 272 12.02 -24.49 9.20
CA ASP A 272 10.78 -25.00 9.84
C ASP A 272 9.93 -23.89 10.51
N TYR A 273 10.52 -22.75 10.85
CA TYR A 273 9.93 -21.67 11.63
C TYR A 273 10.07 -20.28 10.98
N LYS A 274 10.54 -20.17 9.74
CA LYS A 274 10.76 -18.86 9.06
C LYS A 274 9.49 -18.02 8.88
N PHE A 275 8.33 -18.64 9.04
CA PHE A 275 7.00 -18.01 9.02
C PHE A 275 6.51 -17.50 10.39
N LEU A 276 7.34 -17.62 11.45
CA LEU A 276 6.95 -17.27 12.81
C LEU A 276 6.97 -15.75 13.03
N ILE A 277 5.77 -15.16 13.12
CA ILE A 277 5.58 -13.73 13.32
C ILE A 277 6.04 -13.32 14.73
N PRO A 278 6.80 -12.21 14.87
CA PRO A 278 7.18 -11.67 16.17
C PRO A 278 5.97 -11.12 16.94
N VAL A 279 5.90 -11.49 18.21
CA VAL A 279 4.85 -11.04 19.14
C VAL A 279 5.13 -9.61 19.63
N LYS A 280 6.40 -9.16 19.60
CA LYS A 280 6.87 -7.82 19.98
C LYS A 280 8.02 -7.34 19.10
N GLY A 281 8.11 -6.04 18.84
CA GLY A 281 9.39 -5.35 18.67
C GLY A 281 10.16 -5.49 17.35
N SER A 282 9.51 -5.68 16.19
CA SER A 282 10.20 -5.47 14.90
C SER A 282 9.29 -4.97 13.77
N GLU A 283 9.41 -3.69 13.42
CA GLU A 283 8.73 -3.06 12.29
C GLU A 283 9.11 -3.71 10.95
N LYS A 284 10.34 -4.23 10.82
CA LYS A 284 10.82 -5.01 9.66
C LYS A 284 10.02 -6.29 9.33
N HIS A 285 9.15 -6.77 10.22
CA HIS A 285 8.38 -8.00 10.02
C HIS A 285 6.90 -7.86 10.43
N GLU A 286 6.38 -6.63 10.52
CA GLU A 286 4.95 -6.41 10.68
C GLU A 286 4.30 -6.42 9.29
N TYR A 287 3.45 -7.40 8.99
CA TYR A 287 2.66 -7.41 7.75
C TYR A 287 1.51 -6.38 7.84
N HIS A 288 1.51 -5.38 6.97
CA HIS A 288 0.62 -4.21 7.01
C HIS A 288 -0.69 -4.40 6.19
N PHE A 289 -1.42 -5.48 6.44
CA PHE A 289 -2.65 -5.84 5.71
C PHE A 289 -3.64 -4.67 5.53
N GLU A 290 -3.97 -3.93 6.60
CA GLU A 290 -4.97 -2.86 6.52
C GLU A 290 -4.54 -1.64 5.69
N GLU A 291 -3.25 -1.42 5.44
CA GLU A 291 -2.80 -0.24 4.66
C GLU A 291 -2.78 -0.55 3.16
N GLY A 292 -2.39 -1.76 2.76
CA GLY A 292 -2.54 -2.23 1.38
C GLY A 292 -4.01 -2.25 0.93
N PHE A 293 -4.92 -2.81 1.74
CA PHE A 293 -6.34 -2.88 1.38
C PHE A 293 -7.05 -1.51 1.37
N ARG A 294 -6.51 -0.48 2.05
CA ARG A 294 -7.08 0.89 2.01
C ARG A 294 -6.70 1.68 0.77
N LYS A 295 -5.61 1.32 0.07
CA LYS A 295 -5.25 1.93 -1.23
C LYS A 295 -6.12 1.42 -2.39
N LEU A 296 -6.67 0.21 -2.29
CA LEU A 296 -7.49 -0.42 -3.34
C LEU A 296 -8.84 0.28 -3.63
N ASP A 297 -9.29 1.15 -2.74
CA ASP A 297 -10.69 1.58 -2.66
C ASP A 297 -11.09 2.69 -3.68
N ASN A 298 -10.15 3.19 -4.51
CA ASN A 298 -10.23 4.57 -5.03
C ASN A 298 -10.12 4.79 -6.57
N ASP A 299 -9.32 4.04 -7.35
CA ASP A 299 -8.85 4.51 -8.68
C ASP A 299 -9.03 3.51 -9.87
N LEU A 300 -9.67 3.93 -10.97
CA LEU A 300 -9.95 3.18 -12.23
C LEU A 300 -10.29 4.13 -13.43
N ILE A 301 -10.46 3.60 -14.68
CA ILE A 301 -10.85 4.24 -16.01
C ILE A 301 -9.65 4.74 -16.89
N ARG A 302 -9.57 4.69 -18.26
CA ARG A 302 -10.41 4.24 -19.44
C ARG A 302 -9.56 3.70 -20.64
N ILE A 303 -10.17 3.40 -21.81
CA ILE A 303 -9.54 2.91 -23.08
C ILE A 303 -10.31 3.39 -24.35
N GLU A 304 -9.61 3.80 -25.45
CA GLU A 304 -10.10 3.91 -26.87
C GLU A 304 -8.93 4.21 -27.87
N LYS A 305 -8.86 3.89 -29.18
CA LYS A 305 -9.45 2.89 -30.13
C LYS A 305 -8.56 2.82 -31.43
N PRO A 306 -8.61 1.78 -32.31
CA PRO A 306 -7.61 1.55 -33.38
C PRO A 306 -8.05 1.81 -34.86
N VAL A 307 -7.09 1.76 -35.81
CA VAL A 307 -7.28 1.98 -37.28
C VAL A 307 -6.46 0.96 -38.13
N HIS A 308 -6.99 0.54 -39.29
CA HIS A 308 -6.44 -0.50 -40.20
C HIS A 308 -5.57 0.01 -41.37
N LEU A 309 -4.65 -0.83 -41.90
CA LEU A 309 -4.39 -1.06 -43.35
C LEU A 309 -3.51 -2.32 -43.63
N SER A 310 -3.12 -2.63 -44.89
CA SER A 310 -2.67 -4.01 -45.27
C SER A 310 -1.73 -4.18 -46.49
N LYS A 311 -0.86 -5.24 -46.48
CA LYS A 311 -0.55 -6.22 -47.59
C LYS A 311 0.49 -7.30 -47.16
N GLN A 312 0.93 -8.20 -48.06
CA GLN A 312 1.43 -9.58 -47.73
C GLN A 312 2.85 -9.95 -48.23
N ILE A 313 3.70 -10.61 -47.41
CA ILE A 313 4.95 -11.34 -47.81
C ILE A 313 5.27 -12.49 -46.81
N GLU A 314 5.63 -13.72 -47.24
CA GLU A 314 6.15 -14.91 -46.45
C GLU A 314 5.45 -15.38 -45.13
N LYS A 315 5.07 -16.67 -45.02
CA LYS A 315 4.13 -17.17 -43.98
C LYS A 315 4.77 -17.59 -42.62
N ARG A 316 4.29 -17.00 -41.51
CA ARG A 316 4.57 -17.36 -40.09
C ARG A 316 3.28 -17.66 -39.30
N TYR A 317 3.39 -18.28 -38.12
CA TYR A 317 2.27 -18.52 -37.18
C TYR A 317 2.47 -17.78 -35.84
N PRO A 318 1.39 -17.32 -35.19
CA PRO A 318 1.43 -16.63 -33.91
C PRO A 318 1.51 -17.58 -32.70
N GLY A 319 1.97 -17.02 -31.60
CA GLY A 319 1.83 -17.45 -30.22
C GLY A 319 1.99 -16.22 -29.31
N PHE A 320 1.92 -16.41 -28.00
CA PHE A 320 2.02 -15.35 -27.00
C PHE A 320 2.91 -15.83 -25.86
N ALA A 321 3.75 -14.94 -25.34
CA ALA A 321 4.50 -15.18 -24.11
C ALA A 321 4.13 -14.14 -23.06
N ILE A 322 4.04 -14.56 -21.79
CA ILE A 322 3.97 -13.67 -20.64
C ILE A 322 5.40 -13.53 -20.11
N GLN A 323 5.92 -12.31 -20.08
CA GLN A 323 7.20 -11.98 -19.46
C GLN A 323 6.91 -11.42 -18.07
N VAL A 324 7.53 -12.04 -17.06
CA VAL A 324 7.43 -11.67 -15.63
C VAL A 324 8.73 -12.04 -14.92
N TYR A 325 9.04 -11.31 -13.86
CA TYR A 325 9.89 -11.86 -12.81
C TYR A 325 9.05 -12.88 -12.02
N PRO A 326 9.47 -14.16 -11.90
CA PRO A 326 8.67 -15.17 -11.23
C PRO A 326 8.77 -15.02 -9.70
N THR A 327 7.90 -14.17 -9.15
CA THR A 327 7.78 -13.88 -7.72
C THR A 327 6.31 -13.90 -7.29
N LEU A 328 6.03 -14.51 -6.13
CA LEU A 328 4.75 -14.34 -5.43
C LEU A 328 4.81 -13.24 -4.37
N ASP A 329 5.99 -12.66 -4.08
CA ASP A 329 6.13 -11.45 -3.26
C ASP A 329 5.84 -10.19 -4.10
N LEU A 330 5.62 -9.05 -3.46
CA LEU A 330 5.37 -7.74 -4.10
C LEU A 330 6.65 -6.91 -4.21
N SER A 331 7.31 -6.97 -5.37
CA SER A 331 8.41 -6.06 -5.71
C SER A 331 7.90 -4.79 -6.41
N ILE A 332 8.60 -3.67 -6.18
CA ILE A 332 8.28 -2.35 -6.76
C ILE A 332 8.38 -2.38 -8.31
N ASN A 333 9.18 -3.30 -8.86
CA ASN A 333 9.42 -3.47 -10.30
C ASN A 333 8.71 -4.71 -10.91
N ASP A 334 7.67 -5.23 -10.24
CA ASP A 334 6.88 -6.36 -10.75
C ASP A 334 5.93 -5.91 -11.86
N GLU A 335 6.49 -5.80 -13.06
CA GLU A 335 5.74 -5.57 -14.29
C GLU A 335 5.41 -6.88 -15.00
N VAL A 336 4.18 -6.96 -15.50
CA VAL A 336 3.74 -8.00 -16.44
C VAL A 336 3.71 -7.39 -17.83
N GLU A 337 4.32 -8.08 -18.79
CA GLU A 337 4.25 -7.78 -20.23
C GLU A 337 3.73 -9.00 -20.98
N ILE A 338 2.86 -8.80 -21.98
CA ILE A 338 2.36 -9.88 -22.85
C ILE A 338 2.85 -9.66 -24.27
N ILE A 339 3.90 -10.39 -24.65
CA ILE A 339 4.56 -10.22 -25.95
C ILE A 339 4.01 -11.20 -26.99
N GLY A 340 3.59 -10.65 -28.13
CA GLY A 340 3.17 -11.44 -29.29
C GLY A 340 4.38 -12.04 -30.01
N ILE A 341 4.44 -13.37 -30.14
CA ILE A 341 5.59 -14.07 -30.71
C ILE A 341 5.26 -14.82 -32.00
N SER A 342 6.17 -14.78 -32.97
CA SER A 342 6.01 -15.46 -34.26
C SER A 342 6.97 -16.63 -34.39
N GLY A 343 6.54 -17.77 -34.94
CA GLY A 343 7.42 -18.92 -35.14
C GLY A 343 7.04 -19.81 -36.33
N LYS A 344 7.89 -20.81 -36.58
CA LYS A 344 7.58 -21.94 -37.48
C LYS A 344 7.11 -23.15 -36.66
N GLU A 345 5.92 -23.66 -37.00
CA GLU A 345 5.44 -24.97 -36.52
C GLU A 345 6.41 -26.09 -36.91
N ASN A 346 6.46 -27.15 -36.11
CA ASN A 346 7.08 -28.41 -36.51
C ASN A 346 6.18 -29.22 -37.46
N LYS A 347 6.70 -30.35 -37.99
CA LYS A 347 5.95 -31.21 -38.93
C LYS A 347 4.64 -31.76 -38.35
N SER A 348 4.59 -31.98 -37.03
CA SER A 348 3.41 -32.47 -36.30
C SER A 348 2.39 -31.38 -36.00
N LYS A 349 2.75 -30.09 -36.18
CA LYS A 349 1.96 -28.92 -35.82
C LYS A 349 1.52 -28.88 -34.35
N ASP A 350 2.32 -29.42 -33.43
CA ASP A 350 2.05 -29.37 -31.98
C ASP A 350 2.92 -28.33 -31.26
N LYS A 351 4.02 -27.85 -31.85
CA LYS A 351 4.95 -26.87 -31.22
C LYS A 351 5.57 -25.90 -32.22
N LEU A 352 5.80 -24.66 -31.78
CA LEU A 352 6.74 -23.73 -32.43
C LEU A 352 8.17 -24.19 -32.15
N VAL A 353 9.03 -24.29 -33.17
CA VAL A 353 10.36 -24.93 -33.02
C VAL A 353 11.56 -24.13 -33.52
N SER A 354 11.38 -23.12 -34.37
CA SER A 354 12.49 -22.29 -34.87
C SER A 354 12.05 -20.90 -35.32
N HIS A 355 13.03 -19.99 -35.37
CA HIS A 355 12.89 -18.56 -35.74
C HIS A 355 11.85 -17.80 -34.92
N ILE A 356 11.79 -18.09 -33.61
CA ILE A 356 10.96 -17.32 -32.67
C ILE A 356 11.47 -15.87 -32.62
N LYS A 357 10.55 -14.91 -32.60
CA LYS A 357 10.75 -13.46 -32.56
C LYS A 357 9.54 -12.79 -31.91
N SER A 358 9.69 -11.60 -31.33
CA SER A 358 8.56 -10.68 -31.13
C SER A 358 7.92 -10.30 -32.48
N PHE A 359 6.70 -9.79 -32.47
CA PHE A 359 6.07 -9.20 -33.65
C PHE A 359 6.73 -7.88 -34.08
N ASP A 360 7.30 -7.10 -33.16
CA ASP A 360 8.02 -5.85 -33.48
C ASP A 360 9.41 -6.12 -34.09
N ASP A 361 9.95 -7.32 -33.85
CA ASP A 361 11.19 -7.82 -34.45
C ASP A 361 10.93 -8.48 -35.82
N LEU A 362 9.68 -8.51 -36.33
CA LEU A 362 9.35 -8.95 -37.69
C LEU A 362 9.82 -7.95 -38.73
N LYS A 363 10.39 -8.46 -39.82
CA LYS A 363 10.68 -7.64 -41.01
C LYS A 363 9.43 -7.49 -41.86
N ASP A 364 9.36 -6.43 -42.67
CA ASP A 364 8.31 -6.22 -43.69
C ASP A 364 8.04 -7.46 -44.58
N ASN A 365 9.07 -8.30 -44.75
CA ASN A 365 9.01 -9.53 -45.54
C ASN A 365 8.41 -10.74 -44.80
N GLU A 366 7.85 -10.60 -43.59
CA GLU A 366 7.47 -11.71 -42.70
C GLU A 366 6.02 -11.62 -42.17
N ARG A 367 5.06 -12.13 -42.94
CA ARG A 367 3.61 -12.18 -42.65
C ARG A 367 3.26 -13.25 -41.63
N LEU A 368 2.87 -12.77 -40.46
CA LEU A 368 2.07 -13.51 -39.50
C LEU A 368 0.70 -13.90 -40.10
N VAL A 369 0.21 -15.11 -39.80
CA VAL A 369 -1.15 -15.54 -40.11
C VAL A 369 -1.98 -15.57 -38.83
N ILE A 370 -2.61 -14.44 -38.54
CA ILE A 370 -3.62 -14.27 -37.49
C ILE A 370 -5.03 -14.41 -38.06
N ASN A 371 -5.96 -14.85 -37.22
CA ASN A 371 -7.40 -14.67 -37.42
C ASN A 371 -7.88 -13.36 -36.76
N ASP A 372 -9.15 -13.00 -36.93
CA ASP A 372 -9.68 -11.72 -36.43
C ASP A 372 -9.68 -11.63 -34.89
N ARG A 373 -9.87 -12.75 -34.17
CA ARG A 373 -9.74 -12.83 -32.70
C ARG A 373 -8.30 -12.56 -32.24
N GLN A 374 -7.32 -13.13 -32.94
CA GLN A 374 -5.90 -12.89 -32.68
C GLN A 374 -5.48 -11.46 -33.02
N LYS A 375 -6.12 -10.82 -34.00
CA LYS A 375 -5.94 -9.40 -34.29
C LYS A 375 -6.50 -8.52 -33.17
N ASP A 376 -7.73 -8.76 -32.74
CA ASP A 376 -8.37 -8.03 -31.63
C ASP A 376 -7.57 -8.17 -30.32
N LEU A 377 -7.15 -9.39 -29.97
CA LEU A 377 -6.25 -9.68 -28.85
C LEU A 377 -4.97 -8.84 -28.91
N LEU A 378 -4.32 -8.77 -30.08
CA LEU A 378 -3.09 -7.99 -30.26
C LEU A 378 -3.31 -6.48 -30.26
N GLU A 379 -4.46 -6.00 -30.72
CA GLU A 379 -4.81 -4.58 -30.63
C GLU A 379 -5.10 -4.16 -29.18
N LYS A 380 -5.70 -5.03 -28.35
CA LYS A 380 -5.83 -4.79 -26.90
C LYS A 380 -4.48 -4.80 -26.17
N ILE A 381 -3.61 -5.77 -26.47
CA ILE A 381 -2.25 -5.85 -25.90
C ILE A 381 -1.44 -4.60 -26.28
N SER A 382 -1.36 -4.29 -27.58
CA SER A 382 -0.56 -3.14 -28.07
C SER A 382 -1.16 -1.78 -27.69
N PHE A 383 -2.43 -1.72 -27.31
CA PHE A 383 -3.01 -0.55 -26.65
C PHE A 383 -2.51 -0.42 -25.21
N PHE A 384 -2.54 -1.51 -24.43
CA PHE A 384 -2.12 -1.51 -23.03
C PHE A 384 -0.64 -1.20 -22.85
N GLU A 385 0.25 -1.82 -23.63
CA GLU A 385 1.69 -1.51 -23.53
C GLU A 385 1.98 -0.04 -23.91
N LYS A 386 1.17 0.57 -24.80
CA LYS A 386 1.27 2.00 -25.13
C LYS A 386 0.65 2.93 -24.08
N SER A 387 -0.24 2.47 -23.21
CA SER A 387 -0.73 3.34 -22.12
C SER A 387 0.39 3.59 -21.09
N LYS A 388 1.24 2.58 -20.85
CA LYS A 388 2.51 2.71 -20.10
C LYS A 388 3.40 3.81 -20.70
N GLU A 389 3.71 3.73 -22.00
CA GLU A 389 4.60 4.70 -22.69
C GLU A 389 4.07 6.15 -22.75
N THR A 390 2.76 6.37 -22.58
CA THR A 390 2.12 7.67 -22.87
C THR A 390 1.73 8.48 -21.63
N GLY A 391 2.09 8.01 -20.43
CA GLY A 391 1.73 8.69 -19.17
C GLY A 391 0.24 8.60 -18.82
N ASN A 392 -0.50 7.70 -19.47
CA ASN A 392 -1.91 7.39 -19.16
C ASN A 392 -2.02 6.15 -18.25
N PHE A 393 -0.95 5.85 -17.51
CA PHE A 393 -0.78 4.67 -16.68
C PHE A 393 -0.13 5.13 -15.36
N PRO A 394 -0.52 4.58 -14.19
CA PRO A 394 -0.02 5.10 -12.92
C PRO A 394 1.48 4.81 -12.73
N GLU A 395 2.26 5.86 -12.45
CA GLU A 395 3.70 5.82 -12.18
C GLU A 395 4.02 6.36 -10.79
N GLY A 396 5.14 5.91 -10.20
CA GLY A 396 5.56 6.25 -8.83
C GLY A 396 5.24 5.16 -7.80
N GLU A 397 5.93 5.21 -6.65
CA GLU A 397 5.69 4.29 -5.51
C GLU A 397 4.38 4.63 -4.79
N GLU A 398 3.98 5.91 -4.84
CA GLU A 398 2.70 6.40 -4.36
C GLU A 398 1.53 5.67 -5.03
N HIS A 399 1.61 5.47 -6.36
CA HIS A 399 0.56 4.97 -7.23
C HIS A 399 0.67 3.47 -7.59
N PHE A 400 1.51 2.73 -6.85
CA PHE A 400 1.75 1.31 -7.10
C PHE A 400 0.48 0.45 -7.03
N THR A 401 -0.48 0.76 -6.16
CA THR A 401 -1.69 -0.06 -6.02
C THR A 401 -2.61 0.11 -7.23
N GLU A 402 -2.80 1.35 -7.66
CA GLU A 402 -3.55 1.79 -8.83
C GLU A 402 -2.98 1.16 -10.10
N LYS A 403 -1.65 1.16 -10.26
CA LYS A 403 -0.94 0.44 -11.33
C LYS A 403 -1.31 -1.04 -11.36
N GLN A 404 -1.30 -1.73 -10.22
CA GLN A 404 -1.57 -3.17 -10.18
C GLN A 404 -3.07 -3.52 -10.33
N ILE A 405 -3.99 -2.62 -9.96
CA ILE A 405 -5.41 -2.73 -10.35
C ILE A 405 -5.53 -2.70 -11.87
N VAL A 406 -4.96 -1.69 -12.54
CA VAL A 406 -5.03 -1.52 -14.00
C VAL A 406 -4.40 -2.70 -14.76
N VAL A 407 -3.29 -3.26 -14.25
CA VAL A 407 -2.70 -4.52 -14.78
C VAL A 407 -3.67 -5.69 -14.61
N PHE A 408 -4.19 -5.93 -13.40
CA PHE A 408 -5.10 -7.05 -13.13
C PHE A 408 -6.37 -7.00 -14.01
N ASP A 409 -6.94 -5.81 -14.17
CA ASP A 409 -8.12 -5.56 -15.01
C ASP A 409 -7.86 -5.87 -16.50
N PHE A 410 -6.66 -5.56 -16.98
CA PHE A 410 -6.20 -5.95 -18.31
C PHE A 410 -6.00 -7.46 -18.43
N LEU A 411 -5.30 -8.11 -17.49
CA LEU A 411 -5.10 -9.56 -17.49
C LEU A 411 -6.45 -10.30 -17.51
N LYS A 412 -7.43 -9.84 -16.73
CA LYS A 412 -8.79 -10.41 -16.69
C LYS A 412 -9.53 -10.34 -18.04
N LYS A 413 -9.34 -9.25 -18.79
CA LYS A 413 -9.90 -9.06 -20.15
C LYS A 413 -9.16 -9.89 -21.22
N ILE A 414 -7.89 -10.24 -20.96
CA ILE A 414 -7.02 -10.92 -21.92
C ILE A 414 -6.95 -12.44 -21.72
N PHE A 415 -7.04 -12.95 -20.49
CA PHE A 415 -6.94 -14.39 -20.19
C PHE A 415 -7.97 -15.26 -20.96
N PRO A 416 -9.27 -14.90 -21.06
CA PRO A 416 -10.24 -15.64 -21.87
C PRO A 416 -9.99 -15.61 -23.38
N LEU A 417 -9.18 -14.65 -23.87
CA LEU A 417 -8.72 -14.61 -25.26
C LEU A 417 -7.44 -15.45 -25.45
N LEU A 418 -6.57 -15.52 -24.43
CA LEU A 418 -5.36 -16.35 -24.44
C LEU A 418 -5.64 -17.84 -24.25
N GLU A 419 -6.62 -18.25 -23.44
CA GLU A 419 -6.97 -19.67 -23.21
C GLU A 419 -7.26 -20.43 -24.52
N GLN A 420 -7.82 -19.73 -25.52
CA GLN A 420 -8.11 -20.25 -26.87
C GLN A 420 -6.93 -20.07 -27.85
N GLU A 421 -5.73 -19.74 -27.37
CA GLU A 421 -4.49 -19.76 -28.13
C GLU A 421 -3.70 -21.05 -27.96
N LYS A 422 -3.17 -21.54 -29.09
CA LYS A 422 -2.49 -22.83 -29.19
C LYS A 422 -1.06 -22.82 -28.63
N TYR A 423 -0.45 -21.63 -28.54
CA TYR A 423 0.97 -21.44 -28.34
C TYR A 423 1.23 -20.36 -27.29
N LEU A 424 1.12 -20.77 -26.03
CA LEU A 424 1.32 -19.96 -24.83
C LEU A 424 2.63 -20.33 -24.13
N PHE A 425 3.33 -19.31 -23.63
CA PHE A 425 4.61 -19.47 -22.93
C PHE A 425 4.72 -18.50 -21.74
N ILE A 426 5.58 -18.83 -20.78
CA ILE A 426 6.25 -17.84 -19.93
C ILE A 426 7.65 -17.61 -20.52
N ASP A 427 8.12 -16.36 -20.57
CA ASP A 427 9.53 -16.06 -20.83
C ASP A 427 10.25 -15.83 -19.49
N GLN A 428 11.27 -16.65 -19.21
CA GLN A 428 12.16 -16.51 -18.04
C GLN A 428 13.45 -15.73 -18.36
N GLY A 429 13.49 -14.99 -19.47
CA GLY A 429 14.61 -14.15 -19.85
C GLY A 429 14.93 -13.10 -18.78
N THR A 430 16.02 -13.31 -18.04
CA THR A 430 16.57 -12.29 -17.13
C THR A 430 16.87 -11.01 -17.91
N SER A 431 16.59 -9.86 -17.29
CA SER A 431 16.77 -8.51 -17.82
C SER A 431 18.09 -8.27 -18.57
N ASP A 432 18.06 -7.28 -19.48
CA ASP A 432 19.13 -6.73 -20.33
C ASP A 432 19.19 -7.20 -21.79
N TYR A 433 18.48 -8.28 -22.17
CA TYR A 433 18.47 -8.75 -23.56
C TYR A 433 17.23 -8.34 -24.35
N ILE A 434 17.43 -7.44 -25.33
CA ILE A 434 16.41 -6.95 -26.30
C ILE A 434 15.76 -8.06 -27.17
N LYS A 435 16.09 -9.36 -26.97
CA LYS A 435 15.64 -10.47 -27.84
C LYS A 435 15.34 -11.78 -27.10
N ILE A 436 14.05 -12.14 -27.14
CA ILE A 436 13.46 -13.44 -26.80
C ILE A 436 14.31 -14.60 -27.31
N LYS A 437 14.62 -15.58 -26.44
CA LYS A 437 15.33 -16.81 -26.83
C LYS A 437 14.44 -18.03 -26.63
N LYS A 438 14.53 -19.00 -27.56
CA LYS A 438 13.77 -20.26 -27.46
C LYS A 438 14.12 -21.09 -26.21
N SER A 439 15.31 -20.91 -25.63
CA SER A 439 15.72 -21.54 -24.37
C SER A 439 14.93 -21.05 -23.16
N ASP A 440 14.42 -19.82 -23.23
CA ASP A 440 13.91 -19.05 -22.09
C ASP A 440 12.36 -19.13 -22.06
N LEU A 441 11.75 -19.55 -23.18
CA LEU A 441 10.31 -19.75 -23.36
C LEU A 441 9.83 -21.14 -22.92
N ILE A 442 9.01 -21.18 -21.87
CA ILE A 442 8.48 -22.41 -21.27
C ILE A 442 6.99 -22.52 -21.56
N THR A 443 6.58 -23.61 -22.24
CA THR A 443 5.18 -23.81 -22.65
C THR A 443 4.25 -24.04 -21.46
N VAL A 444 3.17 -23.26 -21.43
CA VAL A 444 2.10 -23.29 -20.42
C VAL A 444 0.74 -23.41 -21.10
N LYS A 445 -0.33 -23.51 -20.29
CA LYS A 445 -1.69 -23.12 -20.65
C LYS A 445 -2.10 -21.88 -19.84
N ILE A 446 -3.17 -21.22 -20.25
CA ILE A 446 -3.90 -20.22 -19.46
C ILE A 446 -5.35 -20.70 -19.40
N SER A 447 -6.04 -20.46 -18.28
CA SER A 447 -7.49 -20.67 -18.19
C SER A 447 -8.25 -19.41 -17.80
N SER A 448 -9.54 -19.36 -18.16
CA SER A 448 -10.50 -18.36 -17.66
C SER A 448 -11.15 -18.76 -16.33
N GLU A 449 -10.88 -19.97 -15.80
CA GLU A 449 -11.27 -20.33 -14.43
C GLU A 449 -10.48 -19.52 -13.39
N HIS A 450 -11.15 -19.14 -12.31
CA HIS A 450 -10.57 -18.40 -11.18
C HIS A 450 -10.62 -19.26 -9.90
N PRO A 451 -9.49 -19.82 -9.44
CA PRO A 451 -9.42 -20.56 -8.18
C PRO A 451 -9.81 -19.68 -6.99
N GLU A 452 -10.57 -20.22 -6.05
CA GLU A 452 -10.92 -19.50 -4.82
C GLU A 452 -9.80 -19.62 -3.78
N LEU A 453 -9.29 -18.50 -3.29
CA LEU A 453 -8.35 -18.48 -2.18
C LEU A 453 -9.10 -18.65 -0.85
N GLU A 454 -8.78 -19.73 -0.12
CA GLU A 454 -9.21 -19.96 1.26
C GLU A 454 -8.00 -20.01 2.20
N PHE A 455 -8.25 -19.87 3.50
CA PHE A 455 -7.24 -20.03 4.54
C PHE A 455 -7.67 -21.02 5.63
N ASP A 456 -6.76 -21.90 6.02
CA ASP A 456 -6.94 -22.83 7.14
C ASP A 456 -6.15 -22.35 8.35
N ILE A 457 -6.79 -22.34 9.52
CA ILE A 457 -6.14 -22.09 10.82
C ILE A 457 -5.89 -23.42 11.50
N ILE A 458 -4.65 -23.88 11.41
CA ILE A 458 -4.21 -25.20 11.85
C ILE A 458 -3.48 -25.09 13.19
N GLU A 459 -3.69 -26.06 14.08
CA GLU A 459 -3.12 -26.07 15.43
C GLU A 459 -2.02 -27.13 15.62
N ASN A 460 -0.75 -26.71 15.52
CA ASN A 460 0.42 -27.54 15.87
C ASN A 460 0.80 -27.38 17.36
N ASP A 461 1.74 -28.15 17.91
CA ASP A 461 2.05 -28.21 19.37
C ASP A 461 2.04 -26.84 20.09
N LEU A 462 2.78 -25.86 19.56
CA LEU A 462 3.03 -24.54 20.17
C LEU A 462 2.46 -23.35 19.38
N PHE A 463 1.97 -23.58 18.17
CA PHE A 463 1.63 -22.54 17.21
C PHE A 463 0.19 -22.67 16.69
N LEU A 464 -0.37 -21.53 16.31
CA LEU A 464 -1.43 -21.43 15.32
C LEU A 464 -0.80 -21.03 13.99
N GLU A 465 -1.22 -21.69 12.91
CA GLU A 465 -0.69 -21.47 11.56
C GLU A 465 -1.85 -21.12 10.62
N LEU A 466 -1.77 -19.95 9.99
CA LEU A 466 -2.72 -19.45 8.98
C LEU A 466 -2.15 -19.77 7.60
N THR A 467 -2.78 -20.72 6.91
CA THR A 467 -2.22 -21.38 5.71
C THR A 467 -3.13 -21.20 4.50
N PRO A 468 -2.69 -20.49 3.45
CA PRO A 468 -3.46 -20.35 2.20
C PRO A 468 -3.52 -21.63 1.36
N LYS A 469 -4.70 -21.89 0.81
CA LYS A 469 -4.96 -22.93 -0.19
C LYS A 469 -5.86 -22.38 -1.31
N PHE A 470 -5.64 -22.85 -2.52
CA PHE A 470 -6.48 -22.53 -3.67
C PHE A 470 -7.43 -23.70 -3.95
N CYS A 471 -8.73 -23.43 -3.92
CA CYS A 471 -9.77 -24.37 -4.34
C CYS A 471 -10.04 -24.22 -5.84
N LEU A 472 -9.85 -25.30 -6.60
CA LEU A 472 -10.09 -25.35 -8.04
C LEU A 472 -10.91 -26.61 -8.35
N ASN A 473 -12.12 -26.44 -8.88
CA ASN A 473 -13.05 -27.54 -9.21
C ASN A 473 -13.34 -28.52 -8.04
N GLY A 474 -13.15 -28.07 -6.80
CA GLY A 474 -13.33 -28.87 -5.58
C GLY A 474 -12.06 -29.58 -5.06
N GLU A 475 -10.93 -29.46 -5.77
CA GLU A 475 -9.62 -29.91 -5.29
C GLU A 475 -8.85 -28.73 -4.67
N TYR A 476 -8.06 -29.01 -3.63
CA TYR A 476 -7.32 -27.98 -2.87
C TYR A 476 -5.82 -28.08 -3.12
N HIS A 477 -5.22 -26.95 -3.51
CA HIS A 477 -3.78 -26.82 -3.77
C HIS A 477 -3.15 -25.87 -2.73
N ASN A 478 -2.28 -26.40 -1.87
CA ASN A 478 -1.56 -25.60 -0.87
C ASN A 478 -0.60 -24.62 -1.56
N ASN A 479 -0.51 -23.39 -1.04
CA ASN A 479 0.40 -22.35 -1.55
C ASN A 479 1.88 -22.80 -1.60
N GLU A 480 2.33 -23.59 -0.63
CA GLU A 480 3.69 -24.16 -0.58
C GLU A 480 4.00 -25.13 -1.75
N HIS A 481 2.97 -25.65 -2.45
CA HIS A 481 3.11 -26.56 -3.59
C HIS A 481 2.93 -25.89 -4.97
N LEU A 482 2.59 -24.59 -5.01
CA LEU A 482 2.48 -23.84 -6.27
C LEU A 482 3.84 -23.69 -6.95
N ASN A 483 3.87 -23.74 -8.28
CA ASN A 483 5.12 -23.58 -9.00
C ASN A 483 5.53 -22.10 -9.03
N ARG A 484 6.52 -21.74 -8.20
CA ARG A 484 6.98 -20.36 -8.02
C ARG A 484 7.66 -19.80 -9.27
N ASP A 485 8.42 -20.63 -9.98
CA ASP A 485 9.11 -20.29 -11.24
C ASP A 485 8.17 -19.85 -12.37
N TYR A 486 6.86 -20.08 -12.23
CA TYR A 486 5.80 -19.77 -13.20
C TYR A 486 4.62 -18.98 -12.61
N SER A 487 4.70 -18.54 -11.35
CA SER A 487 3.63 -17.78 -10.68
C SER A 487 4.05 -16.32 -10.49
N HIS A 488 3.07 -15.44 -10.46
CA HIS A 488 3.20 -14.01 -10.20
C HIS A 488 2.20 -13.64 -9.10
N PHE A 489 2.41 -12.58 -8.30
CA PHE A 489 1.44 -12.27 -7.22
C PHE A 489 -0.01 -12.04 -7.74
N LEU A 490 -0.18 -11.73 -9.04
CA LEU A 490 -1.48 -11.64 -9.73
C LEU A 490 -2.07 -13.00 -10.21
N PHE A 491 -1.26 -14.04 -10.41
CA PHE A 491 -1.69 -15.33 -10.97
C PHE A 491 -0.87 -16.54 -10.49
N SER A 492 -1.54 -17.67 -10.25
CA SER A 492 -0.91 -18.91 -9.78
C SER A 492 -0.79 -19.95 -10.90
N CYS A 493 0.33 -20.67 -10.94
CA CYS A 493 0.56 -21.76 -11.88
C CYS A 493 0.37 -23.14 -11.21
N ILE A 494 -0.67 -23.86 -11.63
CA ILE A 494 -1.03 -25.21 -11.17
C ILE A 494 -0.95 -26.14 -12.38
N ASP A 495 -0.14 -27.21 -12.28
CA ASP A 495 0.09 -28.21 -13.36
C ASP A 495 0.36 -27.61 -14.76
N LYS A 496 1.16 -26.53 -14.79
CA LYS A 496 1.51 -25.74 -15.99
C LYS A 496 0.34 -25.01 -16.65
N THR A 497 -0.77 -24.86 -15.95
CA THR A 497 -1.87 -23.96 -16.33
C THR A 497 -1.82 -22.75 -15.41
N ILE A 498 -1.81 -21.55 -16.00
CA ILE A 498 -1.85 -20.28 -15.29
C ILE A 498 -3.30 -19.90 -15.06
N TYR A 499 -3.60 -19.54 -13.81
CA TYR A 499 -4.91 -19.09 -13.37
C TYR A 499 -4.79 -17.70 -12.74
N LEU A 500 -5.55 -16.73 -13.25
CA LEU A 500 -5.66 -15.41 -12.62
C LEU A 500 -6.44 -15.55 -11.31
N HIS A 501 -5.97 -14.94 -10.22
CA HIS A 501 -6.71 -14.95 -8.95
C HIS A 501 -8.09 -14.29 -9.11
N LYS A 502 -9.04 -14.61 -8.23
CA LYS A 502 -10.44 -14.15 -8.36
C LYS A 502 -10.59 -12.62 -8.30
N SER A 503 -9.74 -11.95 -7.53
CA SER A 503 -9.69 -10.47 -7.42
C SER A 503 -8.28 -9.97 -7.06
N ILE A 504 -8.00 -8.70 -7.38
CA ILE A 504 -6.77 -8.00 -6.96
C ILE A 504 -6.58 -8.01 -5.43
N SER A 505 -7.67 -8.01 -4.66
CA SER A 505 -7.60 -8.20 -3.20
C SER A 505 -6.96 -9.55 -2.82
N GLN A 506 -7.31 -10.64 -3.50
CA GLN A 506 -6.71 -11.96 -3.24
C GLN A 506 -5.25 -12.04 -3.72
N SER A 507 -4.92 -11.35 -4.81
CA SER A 507 -3.52 -11.20 -5.29
C SER A 507 -2.62 -10.45 -4.31
N LEU A 508 -3.08 -9.32 -3.78
CA LEU A 508 -2.33 -8.58 -2.77
C LEU A 508 -2.31 -9.33 -1.42
N LEU A 509 -3.36 -10.10 -1.10
CA LEU A 509 -3.40 -10.95 0.08
C LEU A 509 -2.37 -12.09 0.00
N ILE A 510 -2.33 -12.87 -1.09
CA ILE A 510 -1.42 -14.03 -1.22
C ILE A 510 0.06 -13.60 -1.20
N SER A 511 0.38 -12.38 -1.62
CA SER A 511 1.75 -11.86 -1.56
C SER A 511 2.32 -11.80 -0.14
N GLN A 512 1.48 -11.47 0.85
CA GLN A 512 1.87 -11.46 2.27
C GLN A 512 2.17 -12.89 2.79
N PHE A 513 1.79 -13.91 2.02
CA PHE A 513 2.09 -15.32 2.23
C PHE A 513 3.04 -15.86 1.14
N ALA A 514 3.83 -15.02 0.47
CA ALA A 514 4.85 -15.46 -0.50
C ALA A 514 5.79 -16.52 0.08
N GLY A 515 6.08 -16.48 1.38
CA GLY A 515 6.85 -17.54 2.05
C GLY A 515 6.18 -18.93 2.07
N GLY A 516 4.84 -18.99 2.14
CA GLY A 516 4.07 -20.24 2.26
C GLY A 516 2.83 -20.08 3.14
N LYS A 517 3.05 -19.74 4.42
CA LYS A 517 2.03 -19.56 5.48
C LYS A 517 2.50 -18.51 6.50
N LEU A 518 1.68 -18.22 7.51
CA LEU A 518 2.04 -17.38 8.66
C LEU A 518 1.78 -18.11 9.99
N ALA A 519 2.67 -17.97 10.97
CA ALA A 519 2.56 -18.67 12.26
C ALA A 519 2.69 -17.71 13.46
N MET A 520 1.99 -17.99 14.56
CA MET A 520 2.18 -17.30 15.85
C MET A 520 2.00 -18.28 17.02
N VAL A 521 2.66 -18.02 18.16
CA VAL A 521 2.51 -18.85 19.37
C VAL A 521 1.07 -18.79 19.92
N LYS A 522 0.55 -19.93 20.37
CA LYS A 522 -0.83 -20.06 20.90
C LYS A 522 -1.19 -19.08 22.02
N SER A 523 -0.20 -18.69 22.84
CA SER A 523 -0.39 -17.73 23.94
C SER A 523 -0.78 -16.32 23.47
N GLU A 524 -0.58 -16.01 22.19
CA GLU A 524 -0.88 -14.72 21.57
C GLU A 524 -2.00 -14.86 20.51
N ALA A 525 -2.81 -15.93 20.59
CA ALA A 525 -3.92 -16.21 19.66
C ALA A 525 -4.90 -15.03 19.51
N ASP A 526 -5.09 -14.23 20.56
CA ASP A 526 -5.85 -12.98 20.50
C ASP A 526 -5.24 -11.98 19.51
N LYS A 527 -3.93 -11.67 19.65
CA LYS A 527 -3.18 -10.80 18.73
C LYS A 527 -3.18 -11.36 17.31
N PHE A 528 -3.00 -12.68 17.17
CA PHE A 528 -3.01 -13.32 15.86
C PHE A 528 -4.39 -13.18 15.19
N PHE A 529 -5.47 -13.34 15.97
CA PHE A 529 -6.82 -13.14 15.45
C PHE A 529 -7.07 -11.70 15.00
N ASP A 530 -6.84 -10.72 15.89
CA ASP A 530 -7.27 -9.34 15.64
C ASP A 530 -6.37 -8.61 14.62
N LYS A 531 -5.08 -8.97 14.48
CA LYS A 531 -4.16 -8.33 13.52
C LYS A 531 -3.99 -9.08 12.18
N TYR A 532 -4.27 -10.38 12.11
CA TYR A 532 -4.00 -11.20 10.91
C TYR A 532 -5.26 -11.88 10.40
N ILE A 533 -5.87 -12.77 11.19
CA ILE A 533 -7.04 -13.58 10.75
C ILE A 533 -8.23 -12.69 10.39
N LYS A 534 -8.57 -11.70 11.22
CA LYS A 534 -9.74 -10.84 10.99
C LYS A 534 -9.57 -9.87 9.80
N PRO A 535 -8.39 -9.32 9.50
CA PRO A 535 -8.14 -8.67 8.20
C PRO A 535 -8.24 -9.62 7.01
N VAL A 536 -7.60 -10.80 7.08
CA VAL A 536 -7.63 -11.83 6.02
C VAL A 536 -9.06 -12.25 5.68
N SER A 537 -9.92 -12.40 6.69
CA SER A 537 -11.30 -12.86 6.49
C SER A 537 -12.13 -11.90 5.64
N LYS A 538 -11.81 -10.59 5.59
CA LYS A 538 -12.55 -9.61 4.79
C LYS A 538 -12.47 -9.86 3.26
N HIS A 539 -11.53 -10.70 2.81
CA HIS A 539 -11.26 -10.94 1.39
C HIS A 539 -11.27 -12.42 0.98
N CYS A 540 -11.29 -13.34 1.96
CA CYS A 540 -11.26 -14.80 1.76
C CYS A 540 -12.08 -15.55 2.81
N LYS A 541 -12.46 -16.79 2.49
CA LYS A 541 -13.05 -17.75 3.43
C LYS A 541 -11.99 -18.25 4.42
N ILE A 542 -12.37 -18.44 5.68
CA ILE A 542 -11.47 -19.02 6.71
C ILE A 542 -12.08 -20.25 7.39
N ASN A 543 -11.35 -21.36 7.32
CA ASN A 543 -11.67 -22.61 7.99
C ASN A 543 -10.89 -22.72 9.32
N PHE A 544 -11.54 -23.18 10.38
CA PHE A 544 -10.99 -23.23 11.73
C PHE A 544 -10.69 -24.68 12.16
N GLU A 545 -9.46 -25.13 11.92
CA GLU A 545 -8.97 -26.47 12.28
C GLU A 545 -8.19 -26.44 13.62
N THR A 546 -8.81 -25.85 14.64
CA THR A 546 -8.22 -25.64 15.98
C THR A 546 -9.27 -25.75 17.09
N ASN A 547 -8.82 -26.12 18.30
CA ASN A 547 -9.65 -26.12 19.51
C ASN A 547 -9.56 -24.80 20.30
N ILE A 548 -8.72 -23.84 19.86
CA ILE A 548 -8.51 -22.55 20.54
C ILE A 548 -9.66 -21.57 20.28
N PHE A 549 -10.33 -21.72 19.12
CA PHE A 549 -11.52 -20.96 18.75
C PHE A 549 -12.70 -21.90 18.60
N THR A 550 -13.80 -21.61 19.28
CA THR A 550 -15.11 -22.22 19.01
C THR A 550 -15.81 -21.37 17.95
N TYR A 551 -16.38 -21.96 16.90
CA TYR A 551 -17.08 -21.19 15.87
C TYR A 551 -18.58 -21.50 15.84
N LYS A 552 -19.38 -20.51 15.45
CA LYS A 552 -20.78 -20.67 15.03
C LYS A 552 -21.05 -19.82 13.80
N GLU A 553 -21.83 -20.35 12.88
CA GLU A 553 -22.39 -19.56 11.78
C GLU A 553 -23.70 -18.91 12.21
N VAL A 554 -23.89 -17.67 11.78
CA VAL A 554 -25.14 -16.91 11.90
C VAL A 554 -25.47 -16.37 10.51
N ILE A 555 -26.72 -16.47 10.09
CA ILE A 555 -27.21 -15.79 8.89
C ILE A 555 -27.86 -14.48 9.38
N PRO A 556 -27.18 -13.31 9.29
CA PRO A 556 -27.79 -12.05 9.64
C PRO A 556 -28.85 -11.68 8.59
N LYS A 557 -29.89 -10.95 9.00
CA LYS A 557 -30.93 -10.51 8.07
C LYS A 557 -30.47 -9.25 7.31
N PRO A 558 -30.53 -9.20 5.97
CA PRO A 558 -30.34 -7.95 5.23
C PRO A 558 -31.46 -6.95 5.55
N GLU A 559 -31.10 -5.68 5.74
CA GLU A 559 -32.02 -4.59 6.05
C GLU A 559 -32.14 -3.54 4.95
N LYS A 560 -31.00 -3.09 4.41
CA LYS A 560 -30.93 -1.95 3.48
C LYS A 560 -29.82 -2.10 2.45
N LYS A 561 -30.13 -1.71 1.22
CA LYS A 561 -29.17 -1.37 0.17
C LYS A 561 -28.83 0.12 0.30
N GLN A 562 -27.55 0.47 0.20
CA GLN A 562 -27.04 1.84 0.33
C GLN A 562 -25.97 2.11 -0.72
N ILE A 563 -25.79 3.37 -1.11
CA ILE A 563 -24.70 3.83 -2.00
C ILE A 563 -23.97 5.00 -1.31
N TYR A 564 -22.66 4.90 -1.18
CA TYR A 564 -21.82 5.99 -0.68
C TYR A 564 -21.10 6.65 -1.86
N LEU A 565 -21.23 7.97 -1.99
CA LEU A 565 -20.55 8.77 -3.01
C LEU A 565 -19.28 9.41 -2.45
N SER A 566 -18.19 9.35 -3.22
CA SER A 566 -16.91 10.00 -2.95
C SER A 566 -16.31 10.58 -4.24
N GLU A 567 -15.40 11.55 -4.09
CA GLU A 567 -14.77 12.26 -5.21
C GLU A 567 -13.25 12.10 -5.16
N TYR A 568 -12.66 11.61 -6.25
CA TYR A 568 -11.23 11.34 -6.41
C TYR A 568 -10.77 11.88 -7.77
N GLY A 569 -9.96 12.96 -7.76
CA GLY A 569 -9.63 13.69 -8.98
C GLY A 569 -10.90 14.19 -9.68
N GLU A 570 -11.02 13.86 -10.97
CA GLU A 570 -12.20 14.16 -11.79
C GLU A 570 -13.28 13.05 -11.75
N TYR A 571 -13.13 12.04 -10.89
CA TYR A 571 -14.04 10.89 -10.80
C TYR A 571 -14.98 10.95 -9.59
N ILE A 572 -16.23 10.54 -9.81
CA ILE A 572 -17.18 10.23 -8.74
C ILE A 572 -17.27 8.71 -8.58
N VAL A 573 -16.88 8.24 -7.39
CA VAL A 573 -16.94 6.84 -6.98
C VAL A 573 -18.25 6.58 -6.25
N PHE A 574 -18.95 5.56 -6.69
CA PHE A 574 -20.17 5.01 -6.11
C PHE A 574 -19.79 3.69 -5.42
N LYS A 575 -19.87 3.64 -4.09
CA LYS A 575 -19.57 2.46 -3.27
C LYS A 575 -20.85 1.85 -2.71
N PRO A 576 -21.39 0.78 -3.33
CA PRO A 576 -22.43 -0.05 -2.75
C PRO A 576 -22.08 -0.55 -1.34
N ILE A 577 -23.10 -0.53 -0.48
CA ILE A 577 -23.07 -1.17 0.83
C ILE A 577 -24.41 -1.88 1.06
N VAL A 578 -24.35 -3.15 1.48
CA VAL A 578 -25.50 -3.80 2.12
C VAL A 578 -25.34 -3.69 3.63
N ARG A 579 -26.37 -3.15 4.30
CA ARG A 579 -26.50 -3.17 5.75
C ARG A 579 -27.38 -4.35 6.15
N TYR A 580 -26.87 -5.16 7.06
CA TYR A 580 -27.58 -6.23 7.74
C TYR A 580 -27.91 -5.81 9.19
N ASP A 581 -28.62 -6.67 9.92
CA ASP A 581 -28.76 -6.54 11.36
C ASP A 581 -27.40 -6.53 12.10
N ASN A 582 -27.44 -6.23 13.41
CA ASN A 582 -26.25 -6.10 14.27
C ASN A 582 -25.23 -5.03 13.81
N GLU A 583 -25.67 -3.98 13.10
CA GLU A 583 -24.83 -2.92 12.48
C GLU A 583 -23.77 -3.43 11.49
N ILE A 584 -23.96 -4.65 10.95
CA ILE A 584 -23.05 -5.22 9.97
C ILE A 584 -23.21 -4.51 8.63
N ARG A 585 -22.09 -4.08 8.04
CA ARG A 585 -22.02 -3.39 6.75
C ARG A 585 -21.02 -4.10 5.87
N VAL A 586 -21.40 -4.31 4.62
CA VAL A 586 -20.69 -5.17 3.67
C VAL A 586 -20.57 -4.47 2.33
N HIS A 587 -19.42 -4.62 1.67
CA HIS A 587 -19.26 -4.24 0.26
C HIS A 587 -19.54 -5.48 -0.60
N PRO A 588 -20.64 -5.50 -1.38
CA PRO A 588 -20.90 -6.54 -2.38
C PRO A 588 -19.69 -6.75 -3.29
N GLY A 589 -19.52 -7.96 -3.84
CA GLY A 589 -18.39 -8.28 -4.72
C GLY A 589 -17.07 -8.60 -4.02
N THR A 590 -16.97 -8.39 -2.70
CA THR A 590 -15.87 -8.96 -1.90
C THR A 590 -16.14 -10.42 -1.54
N ASP A 591 -15.13 -11.29 -1.52
CA ASP A 591 -15.28 -12.74 -1.25
C ASP A 591 -15.21 -13.14 0.24
N GLY A 592 -15.21 -12.16 1.15
CA GLY A 592 -14.84 -12.36 2.55
C GLY A 592 -15.92 -12.79 3.55
N ASP A 593 -15.46 -13.53 4.57
CA ASP A 593 -16.14 -13.81 5.83
C ASP A 593 -16.13 -12.63 6.81
N ILE A 594 -17.27 -12.38 7.44
CA ILE A 594 -17.40 -11.38 8.50
C ILE A 594 -17.25 -12.10 9.85
N LEU A 595 -16.10 -11.91 10.50
CA LEU A 595 -15.77 -12.57 11.77
C LEU A 595 -15.77 -11.60 12.96
N ASN A 596 -16.56 -11.91 13.99
CA ASN A 596 -16.47 -11.28 15.32
C ASN A 596 -16.16 -12.33 16.39
N LYS A 597 -15.15 -12.05 17.23
CA LYS A 597 -14.70 -12.89 18.33
C LYS A 597 -15.10 -12.25 19.66
N ASP A 598 -15.60 -13.05 20.61
CA ASP A 598 -15.90 -12.59 21.98
C ASP A 598 -14.71 -12.76 22.95
N LYS A 599 -14.92 -12.46 24.24
CA LYS A 599 -13.87 -12.57 25.29
C LYS A 599 -13.61 -14.01 25.77
N GLN A 600 -14.24 -14.99 25.14
CA GLN A 600 -14.15 -16.42 25.44
C GLN A 600 -13.67 -17.21 24.21
N ASN A 601 -13.16 -16.52 23.18
CA ASN A 601 -12.75 -17.07 21.89
C ASN A 601 -13.87 -17.78 21.10
N ASN A 602 -15.15 -17.47 21.39
CA ASN A 602 -16.22 -17.84 20.48
C ASN A 602 -16.22 -16.86 19.29
N ILE A 603 -16.07 -17.41 18.10
CA ILE A 603 -16.17 -16.70 16.82
C ILE A 603 -17.59 -16.85 16.27
N VAL A 604 -18.16 -15.72 15.89
CA VAL A 604 -19.38 -15.62 15.08
C VAL A 604 -18.96 -15.32 13.65
N ARG A 605 -19.18 -16.28 12.76
CA ARG A 605 -19.09 -16.10 11.30
C ARG A 605 -20.47 -15.68 10.81
N TYR A 606 -20.58 -14.48 10.23
CA TYR A 606 -21.83 -14.04 9.63
C TYR A 606 -21.83 -14.41 8.14
N LYS A 607 -22.71 -15.33 7.76
CA LYS A 607 -22.85 -15.80 6.39
C LYS A 607 -23.74 -14.84 5.60
N ARG A 608 -23.15 -14.16 4.62
CA ARG A 608 -23.78 -13.15 3.77
C ARG A 608 -24.88 -13.74 2.88
N ASP A 609 -25.82 -12.89 2.48
CA ASP A 609 -26.81 -13.16 1.45
C ASP A 609 -26.28 -12.63 0.11
N GLU A 610 -25.45 -13.45 -0.54
CA GLU A 610 -24.83 -13.12 -1.83
C GLU A 610 -25.86 -12.79 -2.92
N ASN A 611 -27.09 -13.30 -2.84
CA ASN A 611 -28.14 -12.95 -3.81
C ASN A 611 -28.58 -11.49 -3.62
N PHE A 612 -28.92 -11.10 -2.38
CA PHE A 612 -29.34 -9.73 -2.07
C PHE A 612 -28.22 -8.69 -2.33
N GLU A 613 -26.96 -9.11 -2.18
CA GLU A 613 -25.78 -8.32 -2.55
C GLU A 613 -25.62 -8.21 -4.07
N ASN A 614 -25.75 -9.31 -4.81
CA ASN A 614 -25.65 -9.31 -6.27
C ASN A 614 -26.79 -8.52 -6.95
N GLU A 615 -28.02 -8.56 -6.43
CA GLU A 615 -29.12 -7.70 -6.90
C GLU A 615 -28.76 -6.20 -6.85
N LEU A 616 -27.92 -5.76 -5.90
CA LEU A 616 -27.45 -4.37 -5.84
C LEU A 616 -26.34 -4.11 -6.87
N LEU A 617 -25.47 -5.08 -7.13
CA LEU A 617 -24.44 -4.99 -8.16
C LEU A 617 -25.04 -4.97 -9.57
N GLU A 618 -26.04 -5.81 -9.84
CA GLU A 618 -26.77 -5.85 -11.11
C GLU A 618 -27.53 -4.55 -11.35
N PHE A 619 -28.26 -4.04 -10.34
CA PHE A 619 -28.89 -2.73 -10.41
C PHE A 619 -27.89 -1.60 -10.71
N MET A 620 -26.70 -1.62 -10.10
CA MET A 620 -25.65 -0.65 -10.42
C MET A 620 -25.22 -0.75 -11.88
N VAL A 621 -25.01 -1.95 -12.44
CA VAL A 621 -24.70 -2.13 -13.88
C VAL A 621 -25.80 -1.55 -14.78
N GLU A 622 -27.07 -1.71 -14.44
CA GLU A 622 -28.20 -1.14 -15.20
C GLU A 622 -28.25 0.41 -15.18
N LEU A 623 -27.47 1.08 -14.33
CA LEU A 623 -27.42 2.54 -14.33
C LEU A 623 -26.62 3.11 -15.51
N HIS A 624 -25.42 2.58 -15.85
CA HIS A 624 -24.54 3.14 -16.88
C HIS A 624 -23.67 2.08 -17.60
N PRO A 625 -23.45 2.16 -18.93
CA PRO A 625 -22.68 1.16 -19.68
C PRO A 625 -21.27 0.86 -19.15
N GLU A 626 -20.52 1.87 -18.66
CA GLU A 626 -19.17 1.64 -18.11
C GLU A 626 -19.17 0.72 -16.88
N PHE A 627 -20.28 0.68 -16.13
CA PHE A 627 -20.42 -0.13 -14.92
C PHE A 627 -20.44 -1.65 -15.21
N GLU A 628 -20.78 -2.07 -16.44
CA GLU A 628 -20.77 -3.48 -16.88
C GLU A 628 -19.41 -4.15 -16.63
N ASN A 629 -18.31 -3.41 -16.80
CA ASN A 629 -16.96 -3.95 -16.58
C ASN A 629 -16.51 -3.89 -15.10
N GLN A 630 -17.16 -3.04 -14.30
CA GLN A 630 -16.74 -2.68 -12.93
C GLN A 630 -17.40 -3.54 -11.84
N GLN A 631 -18.56 -4.16 -12.14
CA GLN A 631 -19.39 -4.96 -11.20
C GLN A 631 -18.61 -5.85 -10.24
N HIS A 632 -17.59 -6.52 -10.78
CA HIS A 632 -16.79 -7.52 -10.08
C HIS A 632 -15.86 -6.97 -8.99
N THR A 633 -15.70 -5.64 -8.90
CA THR A 633 -14.84 -4.98 -7.90
C THR A 633 -15.61 -4.59 -6.63
N GLY A 634 -16.94 -4.58 -6.68
CA GLY A 634 -17.78 -3.99 -5.63
C GLY A 634 -17.79 -2.46 -5.62
N LEU A 635 -17.08 -1.82 -6.55
CA LEU A 635 -16.94 -0.38 -6.70
C LEU A 635 -17.36 0.03 -8.11
N PHE A 636 -17.92 1.23 -8.22
CA PHE A 636 -18.35 1.80 -9.50
C PHE A 636 -17.86 3.24 -9.58
N ASN A 637 -17.49 3.72 -10.76
CA ASN A 637 -16.90 5.05 -10.96
C ASN A 637 -17.20 5.60 -12.36
N LEU A 638 -17.32 6.92 -12.46
CA LEU A 638 -17.49 7.68 -13.70
C LEU A 638 -16.76 9.02 -13.60
N GLU A 639 -16.28 9.50 -14.75
CA GLU A 639 -15.80 10.88 -14.91
C GLU A 639 -16.94 11.88 -14.61
N ALA A 640 -16.65 12.97 -13.91
CA ALA A 640 -17.64 13.95 -13.49
C ALA A 640 -18.40 14.63 -14.66
N GLU A 641 -17.81 14.66 -15.85
CA GLU A 641 -18.48 15.13 -17.07
C GLU A 641 -19.59 14.17 -17.54
N LEU A 642 -19.38 12.85 -17.43
CA LEU A 642 -20.36 11.83 -17.83
C LEU A 642 -21.62 11.85 -16.95
N LEU A 643 -21.48 12.23 -15.67
CA LEU A 643 -22.63 12.45 -14.78
C LEU A 643 -23.61 13.50 -15.33
N LEU A 644 -23.09 14.47 -16.09
CA LEU A 644 -23.85 15.57 -16.67
C LEU A 644 -24.30 15.29 -18.11
N GLU A 645 -23.67 14.35 -18.81
CA GLU A 645 -24.05 14.01 -20.19
C GLU A 645 -25.49 13.51 -20.24
N ASN A 646 -26.31 14.15 -21.08
CA ASN A 646 -27.75 13.89 -21.22
C ASN A 646 -28.53 13.90 -19.89
N PHE A 647 -27.99 14.55 -18.84
CA PHE A 647 -28.51 14.59 -17.46
C PHE A 647 -28.52 13.25 -16.70
N TRP A 648 -27.67 12.31 -17.10
CA TRP A 648 -27.65 10.93 -16.57
C TRP A 648 -27.76 10.83 -15.04
N PHE A 649 -27.02 11.65 -14.28
CA PHE A 649 -26.99 11.55 -12.82
C PHE A 649 -28.36 11.72 -12.16
N PHE A 650 -29.25 12.51 -12.77
CA PHE A 650 -30.58 12.77 -12.25
C PHE A 650 -31.51 11.57 -12.51
N ASP A 651 -31.43 10.99 -13.71
CA ASP A 651 -32.13 9.74 -14.05
C ASP A 651 -31.64 8.56 -13.21
N ALA A 652 -30.34 8.51 -12.90
CA ALA A 652 -29.77 7.53 -12.00
C ALA A 652 -30.29 7.73 -10.57
N PHE A 653 -30.30 8.96 -10.05
CA PHE A 653 -30.77 9.25 -8.69
C PHE A 653 -32.28 8.98 -8.52
N GLU A 654 -33.10 9.34 -9.49
CA GLU A 654 -34.55 9.02 -9.50
C GLU A 654 -34.80 7.50 -9.48
N LYS A 655 -34.00 6.69 -10.19
CA LYS A 655 -34.04 5.21 -10.10
C LYS A 655 -33.63 4.73 -8.70
N ILE A 656 -32.54 5.26 -8.15
CA ILE A 656 -31.98 4.87 -6.84
C ILE A 656 -32.98 5.14 -5.71
N GLU A 657 -33.62 6.32 -5.67
CA GLU A 657 -34.66 6.64 -4.68
C GLU A 657 -35.89 5.74 -4.84
N LYS A 658 -36.29 5.44 -6.08
CA LYS A 658 -37.45 4.58 -6.38
C LYS A 658 -37.28 3.14 -5.91
N GLU A 659 -36.07 2.58 -6.00
CA GLU A 659 -35.73 1.27 -5.42
C GLU A 659 -35.46 1.32 -3.90
N GLY A 660 -35.62 2.48 -3.26
CA GLY A 660 -35.52 2.67 -1.81
C GLY A 660 -34.09 2.58 -1.27
N ILE A 661 -33.09 2.78 -2.14
CA ILE A 661 -31.66 2.69 -1.84
C ILE A 661 -31.19 4.02 -1.20
N GLU A 662 -30.49 3.94 -0.07
CA GLU A 662 -30.09 5.13 0.70
C GLU A 662 -28.76 5.69 0.19
N VAL A 663 -28.73 6.95 -0.28
CA VAL A 663 -27.52 7.62 -0.79
C VAL A 663 -26.84 8.48 0.27
N PHE A 664 -25.53 8.31 0.41
CA PHE A 664 -24.66 9.06 1.32
C PHE A 664 -23.52 9.76 0.58
N GLY A 665 -22.83 10.68 1.25
CA GLY A 665 -21.61 11.31 0.72
C GLY A 665 -21.80 12.47 -0.27
N LEU A 666 -22.97 12.60 -0.91
CA LEU A 666 -23.28 13.64 -1.91
C LEU A 666 -22.90 15.08 -1.50
N LYS A 667 -23.04 15.44 -0.21
CA LYS A 667 -22.70 16.78 0.32
C LYS A 667 -21.19 17.02 0.55
N ASN A 668 -20.36 15.99 0.38
CA ASN A 668 -18.92 16.03 0.60
C ASN A 668 -18.11 16.19 -0.71
N LEU A 669 -18.77 16.09 -1.87
CA LEU A 669 -18.17 16.28 -3.19
C LEU A 669 -17.76 17.76 -3.35
N LYS A 670 -16.56 18.02 -3.85
CA LYS A 670 -15.94 19.36 -3.90
C LYS A 670 -16.10 20.00 -5.28
N SER A 671 -15.96 19.23 -6.35
CA SER A 671 -16.21 19.67 -7.73
C SER A 671 -17.70 19.48 -8.08
N PHE A 672 -18.29 18.34 -7.75
CA PHE A 672 -19.66 17.98 -8.15
C PHE A 672 -20.73 18.64 -7.27
N LYS A 673 -21.02 19.92 -7.54
CA LYS A 673 -22.02 20.71 -6.80
C LYS A 673 -23.38 20.75 -7.51
N TYR A 674 -24.05 19.61 -7.54
CA TYR A 674 -25.39 19.48 -8.13
C TYR A 674 -26.40 19.02 -7.08
N ALA A 675 -27.59 19.64 -7.08
CA ALA A 675 -28.74 19.12 -6.36
C ALA A 675 -29.30 17.94 -7.19
N PRO A 676 -29.61 16.79 -6.61
CA PRO A 676 -29.97 15.58 -7.37
C PRO A 676 -31.41 15.60 -7.91
N TYR A 677 -32.11 16.73 -7.78
CA TYR A 677 -33.53 16.87 -8.06
C TYR A 677 -33.79 17.74 -9.29
N ARG A 678 -34.76 17.33 -10.11
CA ARG A 678 -35.37 18.20 -11.14
C ARG A 678 -36.23 19.28 -10.48
N ALA A 679 -36.42 20.40 -11.17
CA ALA A 679 -37.33 21.44 -10.70
C ALA A 679 -38.79 20.93 -10.69
N ASN A 680 -39.41 20.88 -9.52
CA ASN A 680 -40.86 20.78 -9.40
C ASN A 680 -41.46 22.18 -9.55
N ILE A 681 -42.39 22.36 -10.50
CA ILE A 681 -42.91 23.67 -10.92
C ILE A 681 -44.43 23.67 -10.81
N ASN A 682 -44.94 24.40 -9.81
CA ASN A 682 -46.38 24.60 -9.61
C ASN A 682 -46.77 26.01 -10.05
N THR A 683 -47.87 26.13 -10.81
CA THR A 683 -48.31 27.43 -11.35
C THR A 683 -49.78 27.71 -11.07
N GLY A 684 -50.05 28.83 -10.39
CA GLY A 684 -51.38 29.42 -10.24
C GLY A 684 -51.55 30.66 -11.13
N LEU A 685 -52.78 30.98 -11.52
CA LEU A 685 -53.09 32.15 -12.35
C LEU A 685 -54.26 32.94 -11.76
N LYS A 686 -54.15 34.27 -11.74
CA LYS A 686 -55.21 35.20 -11.33
C LYS A 686 -55.40 36.28 -12.39
N SER A 687 -56.65 36.67 -12.66
CA SER A 687 -56.95 37.74 -13.61
C SER A 687 -57.05 39.08 -12.89
N GLY A 688 -56.11 39.99 -13.14
CA GLY A 688 -56.16 41.38 -12.66
C GLY A 688 -57.04 42.26 -13.56
N GLN A 689 -56.91 43.59 -13.48
CA GLN A 689 -57.65 44.47 -14.39
C GLN A 689 -57.06 44.43 -15.81
N ASP A 690 -55.80 44.84 -15.97
CA ASP A 690 -55.11 44.99 -17.27
C ASP A 690 -54.06 43.90 -17.55
N TRP A 691 -53.73 43.09 -16.55
CA TRP A 691 -52.76 41.99 -16.61
C TRP A 691 -53.35 40.68 -16.05
N PHE A 692 -52.70 39.57 -16.39
CA PHE A 692 -52.79 38.30 -15.69
C PHE A 692 -51.60 38.18 -14.74
N GLU A 693 -51.82 37.70 -13.52
CA GLU A 693 -50.76 37.39 -12.55
C GLU A 693 -50.53 35.88 -12.54
N ILE A 694 -49.32 35.45 -12.88
CA ILE A 694 -48.87 34.07 -12.67
C ILE A 694 -48.11 34.04 -11.35
N GLU A 695 -48.59 33.22 -10.42
CA GLU A 695 -47.88 32.82 -9.22
C GLU A 695 -47.18 31.50 -9.53
N MET A 696 -45.86 31.43 -9.35
CA MET A 696 -45.03 30.28 -9.72
C MET A 696 -44.20 29.87 -8.51
N ASP A 697 -44.38 28.64 -8.05
CA ASP A 697 -43.57 28.03 -7.00
C ASP A 697 -42.67 26.98 -7.62
N ILE A 698 -41.36 27.08 -7.36
CA ILE A 698 -40.31 26.31 -8.05
C ILE A 698 -39.33 25.81 -6.99
N ALA A 699 -39.26 24.49 -6.84
CA ALA A 699 -38.49 23.82 -5.80
C ALA A 699 -37.64 22.67 -6.33
N PHE A 700 -36.50 22.44 -5.68
CA PHE A 700 -35.52 21.40 -5.95
C PHE A 700 -35.35 20.57 -4.68
N GLY A 701 -36.14 19.51 -4.55
CA GLY A 701 -36.37 18.87 -3.24
C GLY A 701 -36.98 19.89 -2.26
N ASP A 702 -36.43 19.99 -1.05
CA ASP A 702 -36.87 20.95 -0.03
C ASP A 702 -36.49 22.43 -0.31
N SER A 703 -35.70 22.71 -1.35
CA SER A 703 -35.13 24.05 -1.63
C SER A 703 -35.92 24.82 -2.68
N SER A 704 -36.64 25.87 -2.27
CA SER A 704 -37.26 26.83 -3.20
C SER A 704 -36.26 27.88 -3.73
N ILE A 705 -36.56 28.47 -4.89
CA ILE A 705 -35.72 29.48 -5.55
C ILE A 705 -36.52 30.70 -6.02
N ASP A 706 -35.87 31.85 -6.12
CA ASP A 706 -36.52 33.08 -6.58
C ASP A 706 -36.76 33.11 -8.11
N LEU A 707 -37.85 33.77 -8.50
CA LEU A 707 -38.31 33.81 -9.89
C LEU A 707 -37.39 34.63 -10.82
N ASN A 708 -36.55 35.52 -10.30
CA ASN A 708 -35.59 36.29 -11.13
C ASN A 708 -34.37 35.44 -11.50
N SER A 709 -33.88 34.60 -10.58
CA SER A 709 -32.83 33.62 -10.90
C SER A 709 -33.27 32.65 -11.99
N ILE A 710 -34.50 32.14 -11.89
CA ILE A 710 -35.13 31.30 -12.93
C ILE A 710 -35.31 32.06 -14.24
N ARG A 711 -35.81 33.31 -14.18
CA ARG A 711 -35.95 34.17 -15.37
C ARG A 711 -34.62 34.38 -16.09
N LYS A 712 -33.53 34.58 -15.34
CA LYS A 712 -32.19 34.76 -15.91
C LYS A 712 -31.73 33.50 -16.65
N ALA A 713 -31.75 32.34 -16.00
CA ALA A 713 -31.34 31.07 -16.59
C ALA A 713 -32.12 30.76 -17.87
N VAL A 714 -33.46 30.84 -17.80
CA VAL A 714 -34.34 30.53 -18.94
C VAL A 714 -34.16 31.51 -20.11
N LEU A 715 -33.95 32.82 -19.86
CA LEU A 715 -33.70 33.79 -20.93
C LEU A 715 -32.31 33.62 -21.56
N ASN A 716 -31.33 33.13 -20.80
CA ASN A 716 -30.00 32.75 -21.30
C ASN A 716 -29.99 31.38 -22.03
N GLN A 717 -31.11 30.64 -22.02
CA GLN A 717 -31.21 29.25 -22.51
C GLN A 717 -30.36 28.24 -21.70
N GLU A 718 -30.04 28.57 -20.45
CA GLU A 718 -29.40 27.67 -19.50
C GLU A 718 -30.40 26.57 -19.10
N LYS A 719 -30.05 25.29 -19.32
CA LYS A 719 -30.89 24.12 -18.94
C LYS A 719 -30.87 23.83 -17.42
N TYR A 720 -30.15 24.64 -16.66
CA TYR A 720 -29.93 24.49 -15.23
C TYR A 720 -29.95 25.86 -14.55
N VAL A 721 -30.09 25.88 -13.22
CA VAL A 721 -30.06 27.10 -12.41
C VAL A 721 -29.22 26.85 -11.15
N ARG A 722 -28.53 27.88 -10.67
CA ARG A 722 -27.74 27.81 -9.44
C ARG A 722 -28.59 28.14 -8.21
N LEU A 723 -28.58 27.25 -7.22
CA LEU A 723 -29.32 27.39 -5.98
C LEU A 723 -28.54 28.21 -4.94
N ALA A 724 -29.20 28.60 -3.84
CA ALA A 724 -28.64 29.50 -2.82
C ALA A 724 -27.47 28.91 -2.01
N ASP A 725 -27.36 27.59 -1.92
CA ASP A 725 -26.20 26.88 -1.34
C ASP A 725 -25.00 26.77 -2.31
N GLY A 726 -25.17 27.27 -3.55
CA GLY A 726 -24.17 27.24 -4.61
C GLY A 726 -24.20 25.96 -5.45
N SER A 727 -25.10 25.02 -5.18
CA SER A 727 -25.37 23.84 -6.03
C SER A 727 -26.13 24.21 -7.31
N ILE A 728 -26.30 23.24 -8.21
CA ILE A 728 -26.97 23.43 -9.51
C ILE A 728 -28.12 22.42 -9.65
N GLY A 729 -29.31 22.89 -10.02
CA GLY A 729 -30.50 22.06 -10.29
C GLY A 729 -30.99 22.20 -11.74
N ILE A 730 -31.65 21.16 -12.26
CA ILE A 730 -32.11 21.09 -13.67
C ILE A 730 -33.53 21.63 -13.87
N LEU A 731 -33.72 22.42 -14.92
CA LEU A 731 -35.02 22.85 -15.41
C LEU A 731 -35.55 21.85 -16.46
N PRO A 732 -36.73 21.24 -16.27
CA PRO A 732 -37.33 20.37 -17.29
C PRO A 732 -37.50 21.09 -18.63
N GLU A 733 -37.13 20.43 -19.73
CA GLU A 733 -37.08 21.06 -21.06
C GLU A 733 -38.45 21.54 -21.55
N GLU A 734 -39.52 20.78 -21.24
CA GLU A 734 -40.91 21.18 -21.46
C GLU A 734 -41.29 22.51 -20.76
N TRP A 735 -40.73 22.76 -19.57
CA TRP A 735 -40.95 23.98 -18.82
C TRP A 735 -40.04 25.11 -19.29
N LEU A 736 -38.83 24.81 -19.77
CA LEU A 736 -37.89 25.81 -20.28
C LEU A 736 -38.49 26.60 -21.45
N GLU A 737 -39.18 25.94 -22.40
CA GLU A 737 -39.88 26.63 -23.48
C GLU A 737 -41.14 27.38 -23.00
N ARG A 738 -41.95 26.80 -22.09
CA ARG A 738 -43.12 27.48 -21.48
C ARG A 738 -42.69 28.77 -20.77
N LEU A 739 -41.77 28.66 -19.82
CA LEU A 739 -41.17 29.78 -19.07
C LEU A 739 -40.52 30.80 -20.01
N GLY A 740 -39.79 30.35 -21.03
CA GLY A 740 -39.15 31.24 -22.01
C GLY A 740 -40.16 32.06 -22.80
N ARG A 741 -41.36 31.53 -23.08
CA ARG A 741 -42.46 32.31 -23.68
C ARG A 741 -43.03 33.31 -22.66
N TYR A 742 -43.27 32.90 -21.41
CA TYR A 742 -43.86 33.76 -20.38
C TYR A 742 -42.93 34.92 -19.97
N PHE A 743 -41.63 34.68 -19.73
CA PHE A 743 -40.65 35.72 -19.33
C PHE A 743 -40.30 36.75 -20.41
N ARG A 744 -40.56 36.45 -21.68
CA ARG A 744 -40.49 37.43 -22.79
C ARG A 744 -41.80 38.21 -22.97
N ALA A 745 -42.90 37.73 -22.39
CA ALA A 745 -44.21 38.35 -22.47
C ALA A 745 -44.52 39.31 -21.31
N GLY A 746 -44.03 39.00 -20.11
CA GLY A 746 -44.34 39.72 -18.88
C GLY A 746 -43.14 40.31 -18.13
N GLU A 747 -43.45 40.90 -16.99
CA GLU A 747 -42.49 41.52 -16.06
C GLU A 747 -42.70 40.92 -14.66
N ILE A 748 -41.63 40.84 -13.86
CA ILE A 748 -41.72 40.32 -12.49
C ILE A 748 -41.98 41.50 -11.55
N ASN A 749 -43.06 41.40 -10.77
CA ASN A 749 -43.49 42.43 -9.83
C ASN A 749 -44.01 41.76 -8.55
N GLU A 750 -43.54 42.21 -7.39
CA GLU A 750 -43.81 41.60 -6.07
C GLU A 750 -43.65 40.05 -6.04
N GLY A 751 -42.68 39.52 -6.79
CA GLY A 751 -42.40 38.09 -6.91
C GLY A 751 -43.29 37.30 -7.89
N LYS A 752 -44.33 37.93 -8.45
CA LYS A 752 -45.23 37.33 -9.46
C LYS A 752 -44.82 37.72 -10.87
N LEU A 753 -45.19 36.92 -11.87
CA LEU A 753 -45.02 37.26 -13.28
C LEU A 753 -46.31 37.88 -13.84
N GLN A 754 -46.30 39.18 -14.14
CA GLN A 754 -47.43 39.92 -14.70
C GLN A 754 -47.34 39.96 -16.24
N ILE A 755 -48.35 39.42 -16.94
CA ILE A 755 -48.46 39.44 -18.41
C ILE A 755 -49.67 40.29 -18.82
N SER A 756 -49.45 41.29 -19.67
CA SER A 756 -50.53 42.15 -20.19
C SER A 756 -51.62 41.32 -20.88
N LYS A 757 -52.90 41.66 -20.60
CA LYS A 757 -54.07 41.01 -21.20
C LYS A 757 -54.17 41.11 -22.72
N LEU A 758 -53.37 41.98 -23.36
CA LEU A 758 -53.22 42.05 -24.81
C LEU A 758 -52.45 40.84 -25.38
N LYS A 759 -51.58 40.21 -24.57
CA LYS A 759 -50.75 39.05 -24.94
C LYS A 759 -51.36 37.71 -24.49
N PHE A 760 -52.69 37.64 -24.28
CA PHE A 760 -53.37 36.49 -23.67
C PHE A 760 -53.04 35.13 -24.33
N SER A 761 -52.79 35.11 -25.65
CA SER A 761 -52.47 33.89 -26.40
C SER A 761 -51.13 33.25 -26.02
N ILE A 762 -50.25 33.96 -25.31
CA ILE A 762 -48.98 33.41 -24.83
C ILE A 762 -49.20 32.47 -23.63
N ILE A 763 -50.32 32.63 -22.90
CA ILE A 763 -50.70 31.78 -21.76
C ILE A 763 -51.93 30.90 -22.06
N ASP A 764 -52.30 30.73 -23.34
CA ASP A 764 -53.46 29.93 -23.77
C ASP A 764 -53.39 28.44 -23.35
N GLU A 765 -52.20 27.98 -22.96
CA GLU A 765 -51.95 26.64 -22.38
C GLU A 765 -52.33 26.55 -20.90
N LEU A 766 -51.97 27.54 -20.07
CA LEU A 766 -52.27 27.56 -18.62
C LEU A 766 -53.78 27.59 -18.36
N PHE A 767 -54.56 28.19 -19.28
CA PHE A 767 -56.04 28.16 -19.22
C PHE A 767 -56.68 26.76 -19.38
N LYS A 768 -55.90 25.71 -19.66
CA LYS A 768 -56.40 24.32 -19.67
C LYS A 768 -56.37 23.67 -18.28
N GLU A 769 -55.63 24.28 -17.34
CA GLU A 769 -55.24 23.72 -16.05
C GLU A 769 -55.95 24.48 -14.88
N ILE A 770 -57.03 25.24 -15.19
CA ILE A 770 -57.68 26.21 -14.29
C ILE A 770 -59.20 25.97 -14.21
N ASP A 771 -59.70 25.72 -12.98
CA ASP A 771 -61.13 25.56 -12.66
C ASP A 771 -61.87 26.87 -12.33
N ASP A 772 -61.22 28.04 -12.49
CA ASP A 772 -61.84 29.34 -12.22
C ASP A 772 -62.90 29.71 -13.29
N VAL A 773 -64.16 29.65 -12.86
CA VAL A 773 -65.36 29.90 -13.68
C VAL A 773 -65.46 31.35 -14.19
N GLU A 774 -64.85 32.32 -13.51
CA GLU A 774 -64.89 33.74 -13.88
C GLU A 774 -63.81 34.07 -14.91
N ILE A 775 -62.58 33.56 -14.71
CA ILE A 775 -61.51 33.59 -15.71
C ILE A 775 -61.97 32.90 -17.01
N MET A 776 -62.59 31.72 -16.92
CA MET A 776 -63.09 30.98 -18.09
C MET A 776 -64.16 31.74 -18.88
N LYS A 777 -64.98 32.59 -18.24
CA LYS A 777 -65.91 33.49 -18.94
C LYS A 777 -65.19 34.63 -19.66
N GLU A 778 -64.21 35.28 -19.03
CA GLU A 778 -63.42 36.35 -19.66
C GLU A 778 -62.72 35.84 -20.93
N LEU A 779 -62.21 34.60 -20.89
CA LEU A 779 -61.55 33.94 -22.02
C LEU A 779 -62.51 33.56 -23.14
N ALA A 780 -63.69 33.04 -22.81
CA ALA A 780 -64.74 32.76 -23.80
C ALA A 780 -65.16 34.04 -24.54
N GLU A 781 -65.30 35.17 -23.81
CA GLU A 781 -65.56 36.47 -24.42
C GLU A 781 -64.42 36.96 -25.32
N LYS A 782 -63.16 36.90 -24.86
CA LYS A 782 -62.00 37.33 -25.65
C LYS A 782 -61.84 36.52 -26.93
N ARG A 783 -61.90 35.18 -26.83
CA ARG A 783 -61.85 34.27 -27.99
C ARG A 783 -63.02 34.52 -28.96
N ARG A 784 -64.22 34.84 -28.47
CA ARG A 784 -65.37 35.27 -29.30
C ARG A 784 -65.14 36.63 -29.97
N LYS A 785 -64.63 37.63 -29.24
CA LYS A 785 -64.34 38.98 -29.77
C LYS A 785 -63.31 38.92 -30.90
N LEU A 786 -62.27 38.09 -30.76
CA LEU A 786 -61.25 37.86 -31.80
C LEU A 786 -61.77 37.11 -33.03
N LYS A 787 -62.63 36.10 -32.86
CA LYS A 787 -63.25 35.40 -34.00
C LYS A 787 -64.18 36.28 -34.86
N ASN A 788 -64.62 37.42 -34.33
CA ASN A 788 -65.55 38.33 -35.00
C ASN A 788 -64.87 39.56 -35.65
N ILE A 789 -63.53 39.57 -35.79
CA ILE A 789 -62.80 40.68 -36.45
C ILE A 789 -62.78 40.46 -37.96
N GLU A 790 -63.80 40.96 -38.67
CA GLU A 790 -63.90 40.85 -40.13
C GLU A 790 -62.99 41.85 -40.88
N LYS A 791 -62.65 43.00 -40.26
CA LYS A 791 -61.68 43.97 -40.79
C LYS A 791 -60.89 44.64 -39.66
N ILE A 792 -59.58 44.76 -39.87
CA ILE A 792 -58.72 45.68 -39.11
C ILE A 792 -58.77 47.05 -39.82
N HIS A 793 -58.78 48.14 -39.06
CA HIS A 793 -58.66 49.50 -39.60
C HIS A 793 -57.29 50.08 -39.27
N ASN A 794 -56.54 50.49 -40.30
CA ASN A 794 -55.31 51.24 -40.12
C ASN A 794 -55.62 52.62 -39.55
N VAL A 795 -55.14 52.88 -38.34
CA VAL A 795 -54.99 54.24 -37.79
C VAL A 795 -53.57 54.70 -38.10
N ARG A 796 -53.41 55.98 -38.45
CA ARG A 796 -52.13 56.63 -38.74
C ARG A 796 -51.52 57.26 -37.48
#